data_AF-X6P999-F1
#
_entry.id   AF-X6P999-F1
#
_cell.length_a   1.000
_cell.length_b   1.000
_cell.length_c   1.000
_cell.angle_alpha   90.00
_cell.angle_beta   90.00
_cell.angle_gamma   90.00
#
_symmetry.space_group_name_H-M   'P 1'
#
loop_
_entity.id
_entity.type
_entity.pdbx_description
1 polymer ?
#
loop_
_entity_poly.entity_id
_entity_poly.type
_entity_poly.pdbx_seq_one_letter_code
_entity_poly.pdbx_strand_id
1 'polypeptide(L)'
;MRRSSTIDSCDVLWISPFKHEHEILFSRSWVSFIHDEKAHKELLSWNAKVESEDEYTQMILLTWVKYDEFIDQTLEISSMWNHCVDLNLIYVVLNYYCEGNMEKACSLLFKFEKWKLKDNNEQKYKMRMNKFMRRRCCNNDVNLFCIFCSEKNITVRGDIEDAVITTVNNGLPFVKKDKDWGRTIKKTEQTQTLKKMETRCKLEESIHTWIVPMKYRIRTKHICDNYKKDRKVRKYYKQIIKKNILLDEKKNRLCKFANEFTKKLMQACRAEENCPFSQVYGAILGGCLQNRLAIRHKHNSNIIFLFQLDKNNKHDLYYAKKMQKRILDWICKYFKKRRYSERSLWIKYSECEFNIFVAFTYERQKYCHFNFKGNKQHLRLFNSEEVEKIAHDLMSSYNQYKNAIQDAQIQNHKYDDFLNQNMDIVFTMLRTYYIRENHIGTETRFAILVLKAWKYYLLRRKMIKSFIEDVSIEMLCVYAKDLIVKDQQRQQEEKKMMMSKKRKNKKLLYLILFNNLFLCCSGMLVWPHQRVLIDALITPNDIEAWVKKLNDHYLNDCPILVNNIVLRFVNKQRDIFYFIQKYLKTMILIKCTENIEKYSYEYFWKDLGKQAKVDLDYLMTDNPKRWIDSLVYCENEDEYTELDERMEKEEIEEIQALKKMELRRKFEDYIRAWTVPIEYRIRTKHICDNYKKDKKVHKYYKQIIKKNILLDEKKNEVCKVVNKFTKELMQACQYEKNCPFSQVYGAILGECLQNRLAIRHKHNSIIIFLFQLGKNNKHNLYYAEKKQQQILAWIRKYFEKERLYSERGLRIKYGKCEFNIFVAFTYERQKYCQFNFKGNKQHLHLFNSEEVEKMAYDLVSNYNQYKNAIQDHKYIDFLNQNMDIVFTILRTYYIRKDHIGNETRFAILVLKAWKYYLSRRKICYDFIEDVSIEMLCVYAKDLIVKDQQRQQQEEKKNDDEQKKEEHEITLLDVVQQVLSLLVYIGKHVKLFSPYMLVWPHQRVPIDTLITPNDIEAWVKKQNNYYLNDCPILIDNIVLRFVLQIKRYLSLHLTLSKKY
;
A
#
# COMPACT_ATOMS: atom_id res chain seq x y z
N MET A 1 10.90 34.18 -25.44
CA MET A 1 10.22 33.24 -24.45
C MET A 1 8.75 33.05 -24.85
N ARG A 2 8.52 31.91 -25.29
CA ARG A 2 7.11 31.55 -25.62
C ARG A 2 6.35 31.16 -24.36
N ARG A 3 5.41 32.03 -23.93
CA ARG A 3 4.86 32.16 -22.55
C ARG A 3 4.01 30.93 -22.20
N SER A 4 4.29 30.22 -21.13
CA SER A 4 3.41 29.24 -20.46
C SER A 4 2.34 29.97 -19.66
N SER A 5 1.12 29.45 -19.68
CA SER A 5 -0.10 30.03 -19.08
C SER A 5 0.12 30.45 -17.64
N THR A 6 1.43 30.32 -17.14
CA THR A 6 1.56 30.67 -15.72
C THR A 6 2.70 31.66 -15.52
N ILE A 7 3.17 32.20 -16.66
CA ILE A 7 4.19 33.26 -16.46
C ILE A 7 3.55 34.61 -16.81
N ASP A 8 3.36 35.48 -15.78
CA ASP A 8 2.49 36.68 -15.83
C ASP A 8 3.25 37.86 -16.45
N SER A 9 4.83 37.79 -16.71
CA SER A 9 5.50 38.95 -17.35
C SER A 9 6.82 38.49 -17.99
N CYS A 10 7.16 39.04 -19.28
CA CYS A 10 8.39 38.67 -20.01
C CYS A 10 9.50 39.67 -19.67
N ASP A 11 9.22 40.47 -18.59
CA ASP A 11 10.28 41.40 -18.16
C ASP A 11 11.34 40.61 -17.35
N VAL A 12 12.50 40.52 -18.01
CA VAL A 12 13.59 39.71 -17.44
C VAL A 12 14.01 40.30 -16.08
N LEU A 13 13.59 41.72 -15.93
CA LEU A 13 13.92 42.38 -14.66
C LEU A 13 13.18 41.76 -13.47
N TRP A 14 12.23 40.93 -13.76
CA TRP A 14 11.50 40.23 -12.68
C TRP A 14 12.21 38.94 -12.28
N ILE A 15 13.12 38.46 -13.08
CA ILE A 15 13.92 37.24 -12.82
C ILE A 15 15.26 37.65 -12.22
N SER A 16 15.61 39.05 -12.27
CA SER A 16 16.80 39.41 -11.48
C SER A 16 16.92 40.94 -11.41
N PRO A 17 16.93 41.53 -10.26
CA PRO A 17 16.99 43.00 -10.10
C PRO A 17 18.39 43.55 -10.39
N PHE A 18 19.36 42.76 -10.85
CA PHE A 18 20.74 43.26 -10.93
C PHE A 18 21.16 43.33 -12.42
N LYS A 19 21.36 44.55 -12.95
CA LYS A 19 21.62 45.03 -14.33
C LYS A 19 22.85 44.36 -14.92
N HIS A 20 23.68 43.44 -14.01
CA HIS A 20 24.93 42.93 -14.62
C HIS A 20 25.21 41.51 -14.10
N GLU A 21 24.18 40.70 -13.74
CA GLU A 21 24.51 39.29 -13.37
C GLU A 21 23.76 38.34 -14.31
N HIS A 22 24.54 37.64 -15.19
CA HIS A 22 24.37 36.61 -16.23
C HIS A 22 23.78 35.33 -15.64
N GLU A 23 22.98 35.36 -14.38
CA GLU A 23 22.37 34.05 -14.01
C GLU A 23 20.84 34.16 -14.04
N ILE A 24 20.19 33.62 -15.12
CA ILE A 24 18.73 33.64 -15.33
C ILE A 24 18.12 32.42 -14.62
N LEU A 25 17.64 32.52 -13.34
CA LEU A 25 16.88 31.50 -12.59
C LEU A 25 15.40 31.51 -13.01
N PHE A 26 14.97 30.60 -13.91
CA PHE A 26 13.56 30.53 -14.34
C PHE A 26 12.65 30.22 -13.15
N SER A 27 12.00 31.26 -12.47
CA SER A 27 10.95 31.13 -11.44
C SER A 27 9.92 30.06 -11.82
N ARG A 28 9.95 28.82 -11.20
CA ARG A 28 9.00 27.68 -11.27
C ARG A 28 7.57 28.17 -11.51
N SER A 29 7.07 27.82 -12.69
CA SER A 29 5.64 28.04 -13.05
C SER A 29 4.70 27.53 -11.95
N TRP A 30 3.76 28.44 -11.41
CA TRP A 30 2.67 28.19 -10.45
C TRP A 30 2.07 26.79 -10.64
N VAL A 31 2.33 25.73 -9.75
CA VAL A 31 1.80 24.37 -9.77
C VAL A 31 0.44 24.34 -9.07
N SER A 32 -0.65 24.44 -9.88
CA SER A 32 -2.03 24.34 -9.35
C SER A 32 -2.24 23.02 -8.59
N PHE A 33 -2.62 23.05 -7.37
CA PHE A 33 -2.81 21.90 -6.45
C PHE A 33 -3.99 21.03 -6.91
N ILE A 34 -4.64 21.56 -8.00
CA ILE A 34 -5.87 20.83 -8.38
C ILE A 34 -5.51 19.75 -9.41
N HIS A 35 -4.26 19.85 -9.96
CA HIS A 35 -3.92 18.86 -10.99
C HIS A 35 -2.80 17.94 -10.49
N ASP A 36 -3.01 16.61 -10.61
CA ASP A 36 -1.98 15.64 -10.19
C ASP A 36 -0.64 15.90 -10.91
N GLU A 37 0.38 15.71 -10.20
CA GLU A 37 1.80 15.98 -10.56
C GLU A 37 2.06 15.64 -12.04
N LYS A 38 1.35 14.57 -12.36
CA LYS A 38 1.52 14.22 -13.79
C LYS A 38 0.87 15.26 -14.70
N ALA A 39 -0.21 15.69 -14.34
CA ALA A 39 -0.94 16.72 -15.13
C ALA A 39 -0.23 18.09 -15.02
N HIS A 40 0.41 18.20 -13.93
CA HIS A 40 1.15 19.45 -13.73
C HIS A 40 2.47 19.42 -14.52
N LYS A 41 3.09 18.30 -14.56
CA LYS A 41 4.34 18.16 -15.33
C LYS A 41 4.06 18.24 -16.84
N GLU A 42 2.80 17.79 -17.03
CA GLU A 42 2.49 17.80 -18.47
C GLU A 42 2.02 19.20 -18.92
N LEU A 43 1.43 19.94 -18.02
CA LEU A 43 0.80 21.21 -18.43
C LEU A 43 1.80 22.36 -18.26
N LEU A 44 2.86 22.10 -17.36
CA LEU A 44 3.67 23.31 -17.04
C LEU A 44 5.13 23.02 -17.34
N SER A 45 5.32 21.89 -18.01
CA SER A 45 6.73 21.51 -18.23
C SER A 45 7.29 22.27 -19.45
N TRP A 46 8.60 22.72 -19.18
CA TRP A 46 9.31 23.42 -20.29
C TRP A 46 10.45 22.53 -20.81
N ASN A 47 10.56 22.76 -22.14
CA ASN A 47 11.77 22.14 -22.70
C ASN A 47 12.83 23.19 -23.00
N ALA A 48 14.05 22.99 -22.31
CA ALA A 48 15.14 23.96 -22.60
C ALA A 48 16.16 23.31 -23.54
N LYS A 49 16.41 24.13 -24.63
CA LYS A 49 17.40 23.61 -25.58
C LYS A 49 18.40 24.72 -25.93
N VAL A 50 19.76 24.32 -25.86
CA VAL A 50 20.78 25.34 -26.23
C VAL A 50 20.74 25.53 -27.77
N GLU A 51 20.27 26.74 -28.14
CA GLU A 51 20.11 26.98 -29.60
C GLU A 51 21.46 27.33 -30.23
N SER A 52 22.32 28.13 -29.52
CA SER A 52 23.66 28.43 -30.06
C SER A 52 24.58 28.90 -28.92
N GLU A 53 25.80 28.51 -29.08
CA GLU A 53 26.76 28.90 -28.03
C GLU A 53 28.07 29.37 -28.68
N ASP A 54 28.38 30.70 -28.39
CA ASP A 54 29.77 31.05 -28.80
C ASP A 54 30.65 31.30 -27.57
N GLU A 55 31.99 31.79 -27.93
CA GLU A 55 33.02 31.87 -26.86
C GLU A 55 32.53 32.73 -25.68
N TYR A 56 31.49 33.60 -25.92
CA TYR A 56 31.15 34.52 -24.81
C TYR A 56 29.65 34.47 -24.52
N THR A 57 28.87 33.60 -25.47
CA THR A 57 27.41 33.68 -25.24
C THR A 57 26.78 32.31 -25.52
N GLN A 58 25.83 31.94 -24.61
CA GLN A 58 24.98 30.75 -24.84
C GLN A 58 23.50 31.18 -24.97
N MET A 59 23.03 30.80 -26.19
CA MET A 59 21.58 31.07 -26.37
C MET A 59 20.75 29.82 -26.06
N ILE A 60 19.81 29.89 -25.00
CA ILE A 60 18.97 28.74 -24.58
C ILE A 60 17.52 29.03 -25.01
N LEU A 61 17.02 28.03 -25.80
CA LEU A 61 15.60 28.11 -26.19
C LEU A 61 14.71 27.34 -25.21
N LEU A 62 13.78 28.04 -24.61
CA LEU A 62 12.83 27.38 -23.69
C LEU A 62 11.46 27.25 -24.36
N THR A 63 11.02 25.96 -24.51
CA THR A 63 9.68 25.81 -25.11
C THR A 63 8.73 25.09 -24.15
N TRP A 64 7.47 25.46 -24.17
CA TRP A 64 6.40 24.83 -23.38
C TRP A 64 6.12 23.41 -23.91
N VAL A 65 6.09 22.39 -23.07
CA VAL A 65 5.91 20.96 -23.42
C VAL A 65 4.65 20.76 -24.26
N LYS A 66 3.62 21.46 -23.81
CA LYS A 66 2.38 21.31 -24.60
C LYS A 66 2.55 21.85 -26.02
N TYR A 67 3.26 22.91 -26.05
CA TYR A 67 3.60 23.46 -27.38
C TYR A 67 4.40 22.45 -28.21
N ASP A 68 5.32 21.79 -27.69
CA ASP A 68 6.15 20.82 -28.42
C ASP A 68 5.31 19.63 -28.91
N GLU A 69 4.16 19.45 -28.10
CA GLU A 69 3.30 18.31 -28.51
C GLU A 69 2.60 18.60 -29.83
N PHE A 70 2.51 19.86 -30.08
CA PHE A 70 1.61 20.10 -31.24
C PHE A 70 2.41 20.75 -32.37
N ILE A 71 3.68 20.93 -32.17
CA ILE A 71 4.46 21.72 -33.15
C ILE A 71 4.54 20.95 -34.47
N ASP A 72 4.60 19.65 -34.45
CA ASP A 72 4.72 18.91 -35.73
C ASP A 72 3.39 18.93 -36.50
N GLN A 73 2.33 18.75 -35.71
CA GLN A 73 1.02 18.77 -36.40
C GLN A 73 0.71 20.16 -36.97
N THR A 74 1.11 21.14 -36.19
CA THR A 74 0.85 22.52 -36.65
C THR A 74 1.62 22.81 -37.94
N LEU A 75 2.91 22.36 -37.97
CA LEU A 75 3.71 22.64 -39.18
C LEU A 75 3.18 21.83 -40.37
N GLU A 76 2.73 20.65 -40.07
CA GLU A 76 2.14 19.84 -41.15
C GLU A 76 0.88 20.50 -41.74
N ILE A 77 0.01 20.94 -40.92
CA ILE A 77 -1.23 21.60 -41.42
C ILE A 77 -0.85 22.91 -42.14
N SER A 78 0.14 23.63 -41.58
CA SER A 78 0.58 24.87 -42.26
C SER A 78 1.10 24.57 -43.67
N SER A 79 1.84 23.49 -43.80
CA SER A 79 2.34 23.10 -45.13
C SER A 79 1.19 22.75 -46.07
N MET A 80 0.15 22.09 -45.54
CA MET A 80 -1.02 21.73 -46.38
C MET A 80 -1.71 22.98 -46.93
N TRP A 81 -1.51 24.07 -46.16
CA TRP A 81 -2.21 25.32 -46.59
C TRP A 81 -1.19 26.29 -47.19
N ASN A 82 -0.09 25.81 -47.66
CA ASN A 82 1.00 26.61 -48.25
C ASN A 82 1.39 27.79 -47.34
N HIS A 83 1.25 27.53 -46.04
CA HIS A 83 1.67 28.46 -44.97
C HIS A 83 0.84 29.75 -44.98
N CYS A 84 -0.38 29.63 -45.65
CA CYS A 84 -1.23 30.84 -45.75
C CYS A 84 -2.02 31.07 -44.47
N VAL A 85 -1.94 30.07 -43.54
CA VAL A 85 -2.71 30.22 -42.29
C VAL A 85 -1.71 30.45 -41.14
N ASP A 86 -2.06 31.36 -40.34
CA ASP A 86 -1.22 31.70 -39.18
C ASP A 86 -1.01 30.49 -38.26
N LEU A 87 0.29 30.19 -37.87
CA LEU A 87 0.64 28.98 -37.09
C LEU A 87 -0.02 29.02 -35.71
N ASN A 88 -0.17 30.30 -35.19
CA ASN A 88 -0.84 30.38 -33.86
C ASN A 88 -2.32 30.01 -33.96
N LEU A 89 -2.89 30.34 -35.12
CA LEU A 89 -4.31 29.94 -35.30
C LEU A 89 -4.44 28.43 -35.44
N ILE A 90 -3.46 27.81 -36.08
CA ILE A 90 -3.54 26.33 -36.27
C ILE A 90 -3.36 25.64 -34.91
N TYR A 91 -2.47 26.17 -34.14
CA TYR A 91 -2.26 25.57 -32.82
C TYR A 91 -3.52 25.68 -31.95
N VAL A 92 -4.11 26.88 -31.99
CA VAL A 92 -5.31 27.08 -31.14
C VAL A 92 -6.43 26.13 -31.60
N VAL A 93 -6.50 25.93 -32.91
CA VAL A 93 -7.58 25.06 -33.42
C VAL A 93 -7.29 23.61 -33.01
N LEU A 94 -6.05 23.25 -33.08
CA LEU A 94 -5.68 21.85 -32.81
C LEU A 94 -5.78 21.56 -31.31
N ASN A 95 -5.31 22.46 -30.50
CA ASN A 95 -5.25 22.18 -29.05
C ASN A 95 -6.61 22.37 -28.38
N TYR A 96 -7.36 23.38 -28.84
CA TYR A 96 -8.56 23.70 -27.99
C TYR A 96 -9.83 23.20 -28.65
N TYR A 97 -9.78 23.01 -29.91
CA TYR A 97 -11.13 22.74 -30.49
C TYR A 97 -11.13 21.36 -31.15
N CYS A 98 -9.96 20.77 -31.27
CA CYS A 98 -10.04 19.50 -32.02
C CYS A 98 -9.27 18.42 -31.27
N GLU A 99 -8.83 18.74 -30.05
CA GLU A 99 -8.15 17.78 -29.15
C GLU A 99 -7.04 17.02 -29.87
N GLY A 100 -6.42 17.76 -30.79
CA GLY A 100 -5.21 17.16 -31.40
C GLY A 100 -5.55 16.42 -32.69
N ASN A 101 -6.87 16.40 -33.12
CA ASN A 101 -7.25 15.67 -34.34
C ASN A 101 -7.03 16.55 -35.58
N MET A 102 -6.15 16.16 -36.53
CA MET A 102 -5.70 17.00 -37.68
C MET A 102 -6.82 17.15 -38.71
N GLU A 103 -7.62 16.07 -38.88
CA GLU A 103 -8.70 16.12 -39.89
C GLU A 103 -9.81 17.11 -39.46
N LYS A 104 -10.06 17.07 -38.17
CA LYS A 104 -11.10 18.00 -37.67
C LYS A 104 -10.61 19.46 -37.71
N ALA A 105 -9.27 19.51 -37.44
CA ALA A 105 -8.70 20.88 -37.44
C ALA A 105 -8.69 21.46 -38.86
N CYS A 106 -8.35 20.68 -39.80
CA CYS A 106 -8.36 21.14 -41.20
C CYS A 106 -9.78 21.50 -41.66
N SER A 107 -10.71 20.62 -41.27
CA SER A 107 -12.11 20.90 -41.66
C SER A 107 -12.61 22.21 -41.04
N LEU A 108 -12.31 22.43 -39.80
CA LEU A 108 -12.77 23.65 -39.11
C LEU A 108 -12.07 24.89 -39.68
N LEU A 109 -10.75 24.77 -40.00
CA LEU A 109 -10.02 25.93 -40.59
C LEU A 109 -10.58 26.27 -41.97
N PHE A 110 -11.03 25.22 -42.66
CA PHE A 110 -11.66 25.48 -43.97
C PHE A 110 -12.97 26.24 -43.80
N LYS A 111 -13.79 25.88 -42.89
CA LYS A 111 -15.06 26.61 -42.63
C LYS A 111 -14.78 28.05 -42.19
N PHE A 112 -13.75 28.15 -41.40
CA PHE A 112 -13.41 29.50 -40.91
C PHE A 112 -12.95 30.38 -42.07
N GLU A 113 -12.20 29.90 -42.98
CA GLU A 113 -11.72 30.72 -44.11
C GLU A 113 -12.88 31.14 -45.01
N LYS A 114 -13.83 30.22 -45.15
CA LYS A 114 -15.02 30.61 -45.94
C LYS A 114 -15.83 31.70 -45.22
N TRP A 115 -15.96 31.51 -43.98
CA TRP A 115 -16.71 32.49 -43.16
C TRP A 115 -16.00 33.85 -43.19
N LYS A 116 -14.74 33.85 -43.10
CA LYS A 116 -13.95 35.10 -43.06
C LYS A 116 -14.19 35.93 -44.33
N LEU A 117 -14.50 35.28 -45.50
CA LEU A 117 -14.69 36.00 -46.78
C LEU A 117 -16.13 36.45 -46.95
N LYS A 118 -17.04 36.03 -46.06
CA LYS A 118 -18.48 36.34 -46.24
C LYS A 118 -18.88 37.50 -45.32
N ASP A 119 -19.85 38.50 -45.84
CA ASP A 119 -20.65 39.45 -45.02
C ASP A 119 -19.74 40.51 -44.38
N ASN A 120 -18.61 40.64 -45.07
CA ASN A 120 -17.72 41.71 -44.59
C ASN A 120 -17.28 41.49 -43.14
N ASN A 121 -17.16 40.20 -42.71
CA ASN A 121 -16.84 39.86 -41.31
C ASN A 121 -15.46 40.42 -40.91
N GLU A 122 -14.60 40.56 -41.93
CA GLU A 122 -13.31 41.18 -41.58
C GLU A 122 -13.49 42.66 -41.19
N GLN A 123 -14.41 43.28 -41.92
CA GLN A 123 -14.68 44.70 -41.58
C GLN A 123 -15.36 44.82 -40.20
N LYS A 124 -16.20 43.86 -39.91
CA LYS A 124 -16.85 43.86 -38.59
C LYS A 124 -15.80 43.71 -37.47
N TYR A 125 -14.85 42.87 -37.81
CA TYR A 125 -13.80 42.73 -36.78
C TYR A 125 -13.00 44.03 -36.65
N LYS A 126 -12.69 44.70 -37.79
CA LYS A 126 -11.93 45.97 -37.72
C LYS A 126 -12.62 47.01 -36.83
N MET A 127 -14.00 46.92 -36.75
CA MET A 127 -14.74 47.90 -35.90
C MET A 127 -14.61 47.54 -34.42
N ARG A 128 -14.30 46.22 -34.15
CA ARG A 128 -14.25 45.79 -32.73
C ARG A 128 -12.80 45.53 -32.29
N MET A 129 -11.90 45.81 -33.19
CA MET A 129 -10.49 45.46 -32.98
C MET A 129 -9.95 46.14 -31.72
N ASN A 130 -10.41 47.37 -31.45
CA ASN A 130 -9.88 48.07 -30.26
C ASN A 130 -10.32 47.39 -28.97
N LYS A 131 -11.48 46.68 -29.04
CA LYS A 131 -11.90 45.96 -27.81
C LYS A 131 -10.98 44.77 -27.52
N PHE A 132 -10.49 44.11 -28.49
CA PHE A 132 -9.57 42.97 -28.31
C PHE A 132 -8.18 43.47 -27.89
N MET A 133 -7.82 44.59 -28.46
CA MET A 133 -6.49 45.13 -28.12
C MET A 133 -6.46 45.61 -26.66
N ARG A 134 -7.59 46.17 -26.16
CA ARG A 134 -7.59 46.66 -24.76
C ARG A 134 -7.46 45.49 -23.78
N ARG A 135 -7.70 44.24 -24.29
CA ARG A 135 -7.57 43.09 -23.36
C ARG A 135 -6.32 42.29 -23.69
N ARG A 136 -5.45 42.98 -24.48
CA ARG A 136 -4.10 42.48 -24.81
C ARG A 136 -4.18 41.25 -25.71
N CYS A 137 -5.15 41.12 -26.54
CA CYS A 137 -5.24 40.06 -27.56
C CYS A 137 -4.74 40.60 -28.90
N CYS A 138 -3.44 40.36 -29.21
CA CYS A 138 -2.80 41.13 -30.30
C CYS A 138 -2.69 40.27 -31.55
N ASN A 139 -3.28 39.06 -31.64
CA ASN A 139 -3.24 38.26 -32.88
C ASN A 139 -4.59 38.34 -33.61
N ASN A 140 -4.53 39.01 -34.81
CA ASN A 140 -5.80 39.33 -35.50
C ASN A 140 -6.48 38.06 -36.02
N ASP A 141 -5.68 37.08 -36.51
CA ASP A 141 -6.31 35.85 -37.06
C ASP A 141 -6.97 35.02 -35.95
N VAL A 142 -6.36 34.97 -34.75
CA VAL A 142 -6.98 34.23 -33.61
C VAL A 142 -8.24 34.97 -33.13
N ASN A 143 -8.14 36.36 -33.12
CA ASN A 143 -9.34 37.13 -32.69
C ASN A 143 -10.51 36.90 -33.65
N LEU A 144 -10.23 36.92 -34.96
CA LEU A 144 -11.31 36.71 -35.95
C LEU A 144 -11.88 35.29 -35.82
N PHE A 145 -10.96 34.37 -35.52
CA PHE A 145 -11.44 32.97 -35.36
C PHE A 145 -12.35 32.85 -34.13
N CYS A 146 -12.05 33.50 -33.02
CA CYS A 146 -12.89 33.42 -31.81
C CYS A 146 -14.26 34.03 -32.06
N ILE A 147 -14.33 35.07 -32.95
CA ILE A 147 -15.67 35.61 -33.32
C ILE A 147 -16.44 34.55 -34.11
N PHE A 148 -15.63 33.95 -34.98
CA PHE A 148 -16.27 32.89 -35.78
C PHE A 148 -16.83 31.79 -34.87
N CYS A 149 -16.09 31.29 -33.91
CA CYS A 149 -16.54 30.22 -33.03
C CYS A 149 -17.76 30.65 -32.21
N SER A 150 -17.77 31.89 -31.78
CA SER A 150 -18.92 32.40 -30.97
C SER A 150 -20.19 32.49 -31.82
N GLU A 151 -20.07 32.83 -33.06
CA GLU A 151 -21.26 32.99 -33.92
C GLU A 151 -21.83 31.63 -34.32
N LYS A 152 -20.88 30.68 -34.37
CA LYS A 152 -21.39 29.35 -34.80
C LYS A 152 -21.69 28.47 -33.59
N ASN A 153 -21.55 29.11 -32.34
CA ASN A 153 -21.84 28.42 -31.07
C ASN A 153 -20.95 27.19 -30.89
N ILE A 154 -19.74 27.31 -31.47
CA ILE A 154 -18.78 26.20 -31.28
C ILE A 154 -18.22 26.25 -29.85
N THR A 155 -18.14 27.51 -29.27
CA THR A 155 -17.71 27.63 -27.85
C THR A 155 -18.83 28.27 -27.03
N VAL A 156 -18.89 27.86 -25.69
CA VAL A 156 -19.93 28.41 -24.78
C VAL A 156 -19.46 29.78 -24.26
N ARG A 157 -18.22 30.10 -24.57
CA ARG A 157 -17.68 31.37 -24.05
C ARG A 157 -17.77 32.47 -25.11
N GLY A 158 -17.84 33.75 -24.62
CA GLY A 158 -17.85 34.88 -25.57
C GLY A 158 -16.53 34.99 -26.34
N ASP A 159 -16.59 35.63 -27.65
CA ASP A 159 -15.40 35.69 -28.55
C ASP A 159 -14.22 36.39 -27.88
N ILE A 160 -14.40 37.39 -26.96
CA ILE A 160 -13.27 38.14 -26.35
C ILE A 160 -12.68 37.30 -25.21
N GLU A 161 -13.56 36.60 -24.48
CA GLU A 161 -13.05 35.73 -23.39
C GLU A 161 -12.21 34.58 -23.96
N ASP A 162 -12.73 34.11 -25.06
CA ASP A 162 -11.97 32.98 -25.65
C ASP A 162 -10.63 33.46 -26.20
N ALA A 163 -10.61 34.65 -26.79
CA ALA A 163 -9.34 35.20 -27.34
C ALA A 163 -8.36 35.51 -26.20
N VAL A 164 -8.85 35.91 -25.03
CA VAL A 164 -7.94 36.23 -23.90
C VAL A 164 -7.31 34.94 -23.38
N ILE A 165 -8.10 33.89 -23.32
CA ILE A 165 -7.57 32.64 -22.76
C ILE A 165 -6.51 32.06 -23.71
N THR A 166 -6.78 32.32 -25.01
CA THR A 166 -5.87 31.65 -25.97
C THR A 166 -4.62 32.51 -26.20
N THR A 167 -4.80 33.86 -26.14
CA THR A 167 -3.63 34.71 -26.51
C THR A 167 -2.87 35.14 -25.26
N VAL A 168 -3.54 35.43 -24.14
CA VAL A 168 -2.84 35.99 -22.96
C VAL A 168 -2.39 34.83 -22.06
N ASN A 169 -3.21 33.78 -21.99
CA ASN A 169 -2.87 32.73 -21.00
C ASN A 169 -1.88 31.71 -21.61
N ASN A 170 -1.89 31.70 -22.91
CA ASN A 170 -1.06 30.61 -23.48
C ASN A 170 0.13 31.20 -24.25
N GLY A 171 0.21 32.51 -24.12
CA GLY A 171 1.37 33.19 -24.74
C GLY A 171 1.66 32.68 -26.15
N LEU A 172 0.74 32.90 -27.09
CA LEU A 172 0.77 32.29 -28.43
C LEU A 172 2.21 32.25 -28.97
N PRO A 173 2.75 30.99 -29.23
CA PRO A 173 4.15 30.55 -29.15
C PRO A 173 4.80 30.42 -30.53
N PHE A 174 4.17 31.01 -31.76
CA PHE A 174 4.99 30.71 -32.96
C PHE A 174 5.44 32.04 -33.59
N VAL A 175 6.87 31.91 -33.81
CA VAL A 175 7.48 33.08 -34.47
C VAL A 175 8.06 32.63 -35.82
N LYS A 176 8.16 33.33 -36.71
CA LYS A 176 8.52 33.04 -38.12
C LYS A 176 9.71 32.08 -38.21
N LYS A 177 10.63 31.88 -37.22
CA LYS A 177 11.85 31.04 -37.24
C LYS A 177 11.52 29.57 -36.95
N ASP A 178 10.44 29.11 -36.50
CA ASP A 178 9.97 27.73 -36.21
C ASP A 178 9.64 26.99 -37.50
N LYS A 179 9.70 27.47 -38.58
CA LYS A 179 9.48 26.80 -39.88
C LYS A 179 10.74 26.07 -40.33
N ASP A 180 11.88 26.36 -39.73
CA ASP A 180 13.17 25.82 -40.19
C ASP A 180 13.60 24.65 -39.30
N TRP A 181 13.14 24.17 -38.00
CA TRP A 181 13.42 23.20 -36.92
C TRP A 181 12.62 21.91 -37.15
N GLY A 182 11.57 21.74 -37.81
CA GLY A 182 10.78 20.52 -38.10
C GLY A 182 11.53 19.58 -39.05
N ARG A 183 12.64 19.92 -39.49
CA ARG A 183 13.37 19.06 -40.44
C ARG A 183 14.49 18.29 -39.72
N THR A 184 14.80 18.41 -38.32
CA THR A 184 15.98 17.90 -37.61
C THR A 184 15.55 16.95 -36.49
N ILE A 185 14.30 16.44 -35.85
CA ILE A 185 13.70 15.71 -34.72
C ILE A 185 13.24 14.34 -35.22
N LYS A 186 13.32 13.88 -36.43
CA LYS A 186 12.91 12.52 -36.86
C LYS A 186 14.07 11.54 -36.70
N LYS A 187 15.17 11.97 -36.19
CA LYS A 187 16.31 11.02 -36.06
C LYS A 187 16.53 10.67 -34.59
N THR A 188 15.80 11.10 -33.46
CA THR A 188 16.09 10.91 -32.03
C THR A 188 14.93 10.18 -31.36
N GLU A 189 13.81 9.69 -31.83
CA GLU A 189 12.63 9.02 -31.23
C GLU A 189 12.74 7.50 -31.44
N GLN A 190 13.75 6.89 -31.88
CA GLN A 190 13.94 5.42 -31.91
C GLN A 190 14.76 4.96 -30.70
N THR A 191 15.06 5.81 -29.81
CA THR A 191 15.92 5.33 -28.71
C THR A 191 15.18 5.48 -27.37
N GLN A 192 13.92 5.78 -27.12
CA GLN A 192 13.23 6.03 -25.83
C GLN A 192 12.07 5.04 -25.66
N THR A 193 11.65 4.14 -26.45
CA THR A 193 10.64 3.07 -26.32
C THR A 193 11.28 1.83 -25.69
N LEU A 194 12.47 1.80 -25.32
CA LEU A 194 13.11 0.60 -24.72
C LEU A 194 13.32 0.80 -23.22
N LYS A 195 12.84 1.91 -22.64
CA LYS A 195 13.12 2.15 -21.20
C LYS A 195 11.81 2.15 -20.42
N LYS A 196 10.63 2.02 -20.86
CA LYS A 196 9.31 1.99 -20.21
C LYS A 196 8.85 0.54 -19.98
N MET A 197 9.36 -0.47 -20.36
CA MET A 197 9.02 -1.90 -20.15
C MET A 197 9.76 -2.45 -18.93
N GLU A 198 10.51 -1.72 -18.25
CA GLU A 198 11.32 -2.21 -17.11
C GLU A 198 10.78 -1.65 -15.79
N THR A 199 9.86 -0.80 -15.68
CA THR A 199 9.36 -0.23 -14.41
C THR A 199 8.06 -0.93 -14.01
N ARG A 200 7.37 -1.67 -14.70
CA ARG A 200 6.11 -2.41 -14.44
C ARG A 200 6.40 -3.77 -13.80
N CYS A 201 7.44 -4.29 -13.71
CA CYS A 201 7.82 -5.61 -13.17
C CYS A 201 8.34 -5.47 -11.75
N LYS A 202 8.50 -4.21 -11.17
CA LYS A 202 9.04 -3.97 -9.81
C LYS A 202 7.89 -3.66 -8.82
N LEU A 203 6.71 -3.45 -9.12
CA LEU A 203 5.51 -3.14 -8.32
C LEU A 203 4.73 -4.42 -8.02
N GLU A 204 4.79 -5.45 -8.71
CA GLU A 204 4.10 -6.74 -8.50
C GLU A 204 4.84 -7.59 -7.45
N GLU A 205 5.98 -7.29 -7.09
CA GLU A 205 6.83 -8.01 -6.11
C GLU A 205 6.72 -7.35 -4.74
N SER A 206 6.25 -6.07 -4.59
CA SER A 206 6.07 -5.36 -3.29
C SER A 206 4.71 -5.68 -2.67
N ILE A 207 3.76 -6.26 -3.35
CA ILE A 207 2.40 -6.59 -2.85
C ILE A 207 2.39 -8.03 -2.35
N HIS A 208 3.28 -8.93 -2.72
CA HIS A 208 3.35 -10.35 -2.32
C HIS A 208 4.14 -10.51 -1.03
N THR A 209 4.79 -9.33 -0.58
CA THR A 209 5.62 -9.45 0.64
C THR A 209 5.05 -8.55 1.75
N TRP A 210 3.76 -8.13 1.48
CA TRP A 210 3.20 -7.17 2.48
C TRP A 210 2.42 -7.94 3.53
N ILE A 211 2.82 -7.86 4.82
CA ILE A 211 2.19 -8.44 6.02
C ILE A 211 1.45 -7.31 6.77
N VAL A 212 0.06 -7.48 6.93
CA VAL A 212 -0.71 -6.42 7.63
C VAL A 212 -0.06 -6.13 9.00
N PRO A 213 0.50 -5.01 9.29
CA PRO A 213 1.18 -4.56 10.52
C PRO A 213 0.28 -4.72 11.76
N MET A 214 0.51 -5.52 12.68
CA MET A 214 -0.06 -5.93 13.98
C MET A 214 -0.83 -4.77 14.63
N LYS A 215 -0.45 -3.43 14.37
CA LYS A 215 -1.15 -2.25 14.96
C LYS A 215 -2.50 -2.01 14.29
N TYR A 216 -2.77 -2.71 13.21
CA TYR A 216 -4.07 -2.61 12.52
C TYR A 216 -4.86 -3.91 12.69
N ARG A 217 -4.25 -4.92 13.53
CA ARG A 217 -4.90 -6.19 13.92
C ARG A 217 -5.72 -6.02 15.20
N ILE A 218 -6.95 -5.95 15.16
CA ILE A 218 -7.81 -5.80 16.36
C ILE A 218 -7.30 -6.71 17.48
N ARG A 219 -6.46 -6.16 18.46
CA ARG A 219 -5.89 -6.90 19.63
C ARG A 219 -7.02 -7.47 20.50
N THR A 220 -7.61 -8.66 20.27
CA THR A 220 -8.51 -9.67 20.82
C THR A 220 -8.12 -10.05 22.26
N LYS A 221 -7.20 -9.27 22.95
CA LYS A 221 -6.93 -9.85 24.28
C LYS A 221 -8.07 -9.55 25.27
N HIS A 222 -9.09 -8.54 24.96
CA HIS A 222 -10.34 -8.43 25.73
C HIS A 222 -11.50 -9.12 24.99
N ILE A 223 -11.33 -9.68 23.78
CA ILE A 223 -12.34 -10.37 22.94
C ILE A 223 -12.15 -11.88 23.03
N CYS A 224 -10.81 -12.36 23.42
CA CYS A 224 -10.46 -13.80 23.42
C CYS A 224 -10.67 -14.37 24.84
N ASP A 225 -10.71 -13.39 25.87
CA ASP A 225 -10.97 -13.98 27.21
C ASP A 225 -12.45 -13.89 27.55
N ASN A 226 -13.31 -13.00 26.73
CA ASN A 226 -14.80 -12.95 26.91
C ASN A 226 -15.50 -13.59 25.71
N TYR A 227 -14.80 -13.86 24.55
CA TYR A 227 -15.51 -14.27 23.30
C TYR A 227 -15.06 -15.69 22.92
N LYS A 228 -13.65 -16.07 23.32
CA LYS A 228 -13.05 -17.37 22.94
C LYS A 228 -13.46 -18.47 23.90
N LYS A 229 -14.56 -18.07 24.90
CA LYS A 229 -14.97 -19.26 25.70
C LYS A 229 -16.49 -19.26 25.88
N ASP A 230 -17.27 -18.28 24.91
CA ASP A 230 -18.70 -18.45 25.26
C ASP A 230 -19.48 -18.91 24.03
N ARG A 231 -19.28 -20.13 23.46
CA ARG A 231 -20.09 -20.83 22.44
C ARG A 231 -21.46 -20.16 22.27
N LYS A 232 -21.96 -19.54 23.36
CA LYS A 232 -23.31 -18.91 23.30
C LYS A 232 -23.26 -17.56 22.58
N VAL A 233 -22.24 -16.85 22.63
CA VAL A 233 -22.11 -15.53 21.98
C VAL A 233 -21.82 -15.74 20.47
N ARG A 234 -20.98 -16.74 20.15
CA ARG A 234 -20.76 -17.06 18.72
C ARG A 234 -22.04 -17.55 18.04
N LYS A 235 -22.65 -18.40 18.80
CA LYS A 235 -23.96 -18.87 18.28
C LYS A 235 -24.95 -17.71 18.10
N TYR A 236 -24.91 -16.81 18.99
CA TYR A 236 -25.83 -15.65 18.91
C TYR A 236 -25.51 -14.80 17.67
N TYR A 237 -24.28 -14.57 17.31
CA TYR A 237 -23.94 -13.69 16.18
C TYR A 237 -24.17 -14.42 14.85
N LYS A 238 -23.86 -15.67 14.96
CA LYS A 238 -24.18 -16.44 13.74
C LYS A 238 -25.68 -16.40 13.43
N GLN A 239 -26.39 -16.42 14.53
CA GLN A 239 -27.86 -16.39 14.31
C GLN A 239 -28.30 -14.99 13.85
N ILE A 240 -27.62 -13.98 14.32
CA ILE A 240 -28.03 -12.61 13.95
C ILE A 240 -27.61 -12.32 12.50
N ILE A 241 -26.38 -12.76 12.15
CA ILE A 241 -25.95 -12.51 10.77
C ILE A 241 -26.83 -13.30 9.80
N LYS A 242 -27.17 -14.53 10.23
CA LYS A 242 -28.03 -15.34 9.37
C LYS A 242 -29.45 -14.77 9.28
N LYS A 243 -29.86 -14.27 10.42
CA LYS A 243 -31.27 -13.83 10.44
C LYS A 243 -31.39 -12.40 9.86
N ASN A 244 -30.30 -11.58 10.07
CA ASN A 244 -30.59 -10.14 9.86
C ASN A 244 -29.74 -9.60 8.71
N ILE A 245 -28.70 -10.33 8.33
CA ILE A 245 -27.82 -9.74 7.30
C ILE A 245 -27.89 -10.61 6.04
N LEU A 246 -27.87 -11.93 6.29
CA LEU A 246 -27.83 -12.83 5.13
C LEU A 246 -29.21 -12.89 4.47
N LEU A 247 -29.11 -12.69 3.21
CA LEU A 247 -30.38 -12.78 2.44
C LEU A 247 -30.89 -14.23 2.44
N ASP A 248 -32.14 -14.34 3.08
CA ASP A 248 -32.76 -15.68 3.08
C ASP A 248 -33.07 -16.16 1.65
N GLU A 249 -32.36 -17.10 1.17
CA GLU A 249 -32.43 -17.56 -0.26
C GLU A 249 -33.79 -18.20 -0.55
N LYS A 250 -34.38 -18.77 0.54
CA LYS A 250 -35.69 -19.44 0.32
C LYS A 250 -36.82 -18.41 0.21
N LYS A 251 -36.49 -17.28 0.72
CA LYS A 251 -37.55 -16.24 0.71
C LYS A 251 -37.22 -15.17 -0.32
N ASN A 252 -36.08 -15.47 -1.08
CA ASN A 252 -35.58 -14.34 -1.90
C ASN A 252 -36.23 -14.40 -3.29
N ARG A 253 -37.15 -13.46 -3.53
CA ARG A 253 -37.93 -13.23 -4.78
C ARG A 253 -37.01 -12.81 -5.92
N LEU A 254 -35.67 -12.71 -5.60
CA LEU A 254 -34.79 -12.12 -6.63
C LEU A 254 -34.57 -13.11 -7.78
N CYS A 255 -34.34 -14.38 -7.40
CA CYS A 255 -34.14 -15.35 -8.49
C CYS A 255 -35.41 -15.49 -9.34
N LYS A 256 -36.46 -15.41 -8.60
CA LYS A 256 -37.74 -15.46 -9.34
C LYS A 256 -37.87 -14.28 -10.32
N PHE A 257 -37.52 -13.08 -9.81
CA PHE A 257 -37.65 -11.89 -10.68
C PHE A 257 -36.62 -11.95 -11.81
N ALA A 258 -35.41 -12.42 -11.46
CA ALA A 258 -34.41 -12.53 -12.54
C ALA A 258 -34.88 -13.52 -13.62
N ASN A 259 -35.50 -14.61 -13.18
CA ASN A 259 -36.05 -15.58 -14.16
C ASN A 259 -37.18 -14.97 -14.99
N GLU A 260 -38.05 -14.24 -14.27
CA GLU A 260 -39.16 -13.61 -15.02
C GLU A 260 -38.61 -12.60 -16.04
N PHE A 261 -37.57 -11.89 -15.46
CA PHE A 261 -36.95 -10.90 -16.37
C PHE A 261 -36.36 -11.61 -17.59
N THR A 262 -35.67 -12.72 -17.46
CA THR A 262 -35.02 -13.44 -18.57
C THR A 262 -36.07 -14.08 -19.48
N LYS A 263 -37.15 -14.55 -18.91
CA LYS A 263 -38.24 -15.14 -19.72
C LYS A 263 -38.88 -14.10 -20.64
N LYS A 264 -39.07 -12.97 -20.02
CA LYS A 264 -39.68 -11.90 -20.84
C LYS A 264 -38.76 -11.55 -22.03
N LEU A 265 -37.41 -11.49 -21.79
CA LEU A 265 -36.48 -11.17 -22.90
C LEU A 265 -36.49 -12.29 -23.94
N MET A 266 -36.63 -13.51 -23.50
CA MET A 266 -36.64 -14.63 -24.46
C MET A 266 -37.91 -14.62 -25.30
N GLN A 267 -39.05 -14.31 -24.68
CA GLN A 267 -40.31 -14.25 -25.44
C GLN A 267 -40.28 -13.11 -26.45
N ALA A 268 -39.66 -12.03 -25.92
CA ALA A 268 -39.57 -10.88 -26.86
C ALA A 268 -38.64 -11.20 -28.03
N CYS A 269 -37.61 -11.90 -27.71
CA CYS A 269 -36.65 -12.24 -28.78
C CYS A 269 -37.30 -13.16 -29.82
N ARG A 270 -38.25 -14.10 -29.40
CA ARG A 270 -38.92 -15.01 -30.35
C ARG A 270 -39.92 -14.25 -31.24
N ALA A 271 -40.38 -13.11 -30.72
CA ALA A 271 -41.40 -12.36 -31.49
C ALA A 271 -40.73 -11.46 -32.53
N GLU A 272 -39.40 -11.25 -32.34
CA GLU A 272 -38.70 -10.32 -33.25
C GLU A 272 -37.77 -11.11 -34.18
N GLU A 273 -37.99 -10.95 -35.51
CA GLU A 273 -37.10 -11.59 -36.50
C GLU A 273 -35.69 -10.97 -36.47
N ASN A 274 -34.64 -11.79 -36.27
CA ASN A 274 -33.23 -11.36 -36.30
C ASN A 274 -32.83 -10.64 -35.01
N CYS A 275 -33.40 -11.08 -33.96
CA CYS A 275 -33.09 -10.49 -32.65
C CYS A 275 -31.66 -10.90 -32.23
N PRO A 276 -30.80 -9.84 -32.04
CA PRO A 276 -29.41 -10.16 -31.66
C PRO A 276 -29.35 -11.01 -30.39
N PHE A 277 -30.39 -10.89 -29.54
CA PHE A 277 -30.39 -11.69 -28.29
C PHE A 277 -30.56 -13.18 -28.60
N SER A 278 -30.98 -13.54 -29.86
CA SER A 278 -31.12 -14.97 -30.22
C SER A 278 -29.76 -15.66 -30.23
N GLN A 279 -28.69 -14.84 -30.20
CA GLN A 279 -27.34 -15.44 -30.19
C GLN A 279 -26.92 -15.81 -28.76
N VAL A 280 -27.66 -15.37 -27.80
CA VAL A 280 -27.34 -15.73 -26.41
C VAL A 280 -27.81 -17.16 -26.13
N TYR A 281 -26.88 -17.97 -25.79
CA TYR A 281 -27.28 -19.38 -25.62
C TYR A 281 -27.57 -19.69 -24.16
N GLY A 282 -27.09 -18.79 -23.19
CA GLY A 282 -27.37 -19.06 -21.77
C GLY A 282 -27.24 -17.80 -20.91
N ALA A 283 -27.73 -17.95 -19.64
CA ALA A 283 -27.58 -16.82 -18.70
C ALA A 283 -27.22 -17.35 -17.31
N ILE A 284 -26.46 -16.47 -16.65
CA ILE A 284 -26.12 -16.91 -15.27
C ILE A 284 -26.28 -15.71 -14.34
N LEU A 285 -26.53 -16.16 -13.04
CA LEU A 285 -26.50 -15.08 -12.03
C LEU A 285 -25.07 -14.87 -11.52
N GLY A 286 -24.62 -13.62 -11.63
CA GLY A 286 -23.26 -13.31 -11.13
C GLY A 286 -23.31 -12.40 -9.91
N GLY A 287 -22.18 -12.21 -9.34
CA GLY A 287 -22.05 -11.23 -8.23
C GLY A 287 -22.36 -11.88 -6.89
N CYS A 288 -22.95 -11.07 -5.94
CA CYS A 288 -23.07 -11.48 -4.53
C CYS A 288 -24.19 -12.52 -4.37
N LEU A 289 -25.08 -12.50 -5.37
CA LEU A 289 -26.17 -13.49 -5.22
C LEU A 289 -25.66 -14.91 -5.50
N GLN A 290 -24.91 -15.03 -6.60
CA GLN A 290 -24.39 -16.38 -6.90
C GLN A 290 -23.33 -16.80 -5.88
N ASN A 291 -22.70 -15.73 -5.26
CA ASN A 291 -21.69 -16.05 -4.23
C ASN A 291 -22.33 -16.33 -2.87
N ARG A 292 -23.67 -16.11 -2.87
CA ARG A 292 -24.45 -16.22 -1.61
C ARG A 292 -23.91 -15.28 -0.55
N LEU A 293 -23.50 -14.16 -1.07
CA LEU A 293 -22.97 -13.16 -0.12
C LEU A 293 -23.79 -11.87 -0.21
N ALA A 294 -25.08 -12.08 -0.68
CA ALA A 294 -25.92 -10.87 -0.81
C ALA A 294 -26.44 -10.44 0.57
N ILE A 295 -26.47 -9.06 0.78
CA ILE A 295 -27.02 -8.57 2.08
C ILE A 295 -28.44 -8.06 1.84
N ARG A 296 -29.43 -8.16 2.69
CA ARG A 296 -30.90 -8.04 2.60
C ARG A 296 -31.30 -6.73 1.93
N HIS A 297 -30.52 -5.62 2.00
CA HIS A 297 -31.08 -4.31 1.56
C HIS A 297 -30.27 -3.78 0.38
N LYS A 298 -29.28 -4.53 0.01
CA LYS A 298 -28.52 -4.10 -1.19
C LYS A 298 -27.85 -5.33 -1.82
N HIS A 299 -28.45 -5.61 -3.01
CA HIS A 299 -27.89 -6.80 -3.69
C HIS A 299 -27.45 -6.40 -5.10
N ASN A 300 -26.09 -6.36 -5.25
CA ASN A 300 -25.53 -6.18 -6.62
C ASN A 300 -25.74 -7.42 -7.49
N SER A 301 -27.06 -7.53 -7.90
CA SER A 301 -27.28 -8.79 -8.65
C SER A 301 -26.93 -8.57 -10.13
N ASN A 302 -26.03 -9.45 -10.52
CA ASN A 302 -25.62 -9.40 -11.94
C ASN A 302 -26.27 -10.54 -12.73
N ILE A 303 -26.83 -10.11 -13.85
CA ILE A 303 -27.24 -11.16 -14.81
C ILE A 303 -26.28 -11.12 -16.00
N ILE A 304 -25.71 -12.32 -16.19
CA ILE A 304 -24.72 -12.35 -17.29
C ILE A 304 -25.28 -13.22 -18.43
N PHE A 305 -25.40 -12.57 -19.58
CA PHE A 305 -25.84 -13.35 -20.75
C PHE A 305 -24.62 -13.76 -21.57
N LEU A 306 -24.68 -15.09 -21.99
CA LEU A 306 -23.48 -15.62 -22.66
C LEU A 306 -23.82 -15.98 -24.10
N PHE A 307 -22.85 -15.58 -25.00
CA PHE A 307 -22.99 -16.08 -26.39
C PHE A 307 -21.66 -16.66 -26.85
N GLN A 308 -21.79 -17.60 -27.82
CA GLN A 308 -20.59 -18.36 -28.23
C GLN A 308 -19.96 -17.69 -29.47
N LEU A 309 -18.59 -17.61 -29.35
CA LEU A 309 -17.88 -17.09 -30.53
C LEU A 309 -17.61 -18.23 -31.53
N ASP A 310 -18.02 -18.05 -32.83
CA ASP A 310 -17.87 -19.09 -33.87
C ASP A 310 -16.41 -19.51 -34.03
N LYS A 311 -16.16 -20.89 -34.04
CA LYS A 311 -14.79 -21.43 -34.11
C LYS A 311 -14.07 -20.95 -35.38
N ASN A 312 -14.90 -20.61 -36.39
CA ASN A 312 -14.24 -20.18 -37.65
C ASN A 312 -13.93 -18.69 -37.63
N ASN A 313 -14.43 -18.00 -36.52
CA ASN A 313 -14.23 -16.53 -36.44
C ASN A 313 -13.53 -16.17 -35.13
N LYS A 314 -12.83 -17.07 -34.59
CA LYS A 314 -12.25 -16.96 -33.22
C LYS A 314 -11.27 -15.79 -33.16
N HIS A 315 -11.04 -15.21 -34.43
CA HIS A 315 -10.15 -14.03 -34.31
C HIS A 315 -10.90 -12.75 -34.65
N ASP A 316 -12.29 -12.97 -34.72
CA ASP A 316 -12.91 -11.69 -35.11
C ASP A 316 -13.42 -10.91 -33.87
N LEU A 317 -12.56 -10.47 -33.08
CA LEU A 317 -12.86 -9.71 -31.85
C LEU A 317 -13.77 -8.51 -32.15
N TYR A 318 -13.69 -8.12 -33.40
CA TYR A 318 -14.61 -7.03 -33.80
C TYR A 318 -16.06 -7.51 -33.78
N TYR A 319 -16.23 -8.66 -34.28
CA TYR A 319 -17.60 -9.21 -34.27
C TYR A 319 -18.09 -9.41 -32.83
N ALA A 320 -17.22 -9.94 -31.99
CA ALA A 320 -17.65 -10.20 -30.60
C ALA A 320 -18.04 -8.88 -29.90
N LYS A 321 -17.20 -7.86 -30.11
CA LYS A 321 -17.51 -6.57 -29.46
C LYS A 321 -18.82 -5.98 -30.02
N LYS A 322 -18.96 -6.10 -31.34
CA LYS A 322 -20.19 -5.57 -31.98
C LYS A 322 -21.44 -6.35 -31.53
N MET A 323 -21.28 -7.60 -31.44
CA MET A 323 -22.44 -8.42 -31.02
C MET A 323 -22.81 -8.12 -29.57
N GLN A 324 -21.81 -8.04 -28.69
CA GLN A 324 -22.10 -7.66 -27.30
C GLN A 324 -22.88 -6.33 -27.23
N LYS A 325 -22.46 -5.39 -28.00
CA LYS A 325 -23.13 -4.08 -28.00
C LYS A 325 -24.56 -4.20 -28.56
N ARG A 326 -24.71 -4.99 -29.63
CA ARG A 326 -26.06 -5.14 -30.23
C ARG A 326 -27.03 -5.81 -29.24
N ILE A 327 -26.48 -6.78 -28.53
CA ILE A 327 -27.39 -7.46 -27.57
C ILE A 327 -27.77 -6.48 -26.46
N LEU A 328 -26.81 -5.68 -25.92
CA LEU A 328 -27.13 -4.75 -24.81
C LEU A 328 -28.05 -3.63 -25.31
N ASP A 329 -27.81 -3.17 -26.56
CA ASP A 329 -28.67 -2.09 -27.10
C ASP A 329 -30.11 -2.61 -27.29
N TRP A 330 -30.10 -3.86 -27.72
CA TRP A 330 -31.46 -4.42 -27.90
C TRP A 330 -32.18 -4.53 -26.56
N ILE A 331 -31.52 -5.02 -25.47
CA ILE A 331 -32.17 -5.15 -24.15
C ILE A 331 -32.58 -3.75 -23.65
N CYS A 332 -31.70 -2.74 -23.93
CA CYS A 332 -31.99 -1.36 -23.49
C CYS A 332 -33.22 -0.82 -24.20
N LYS A 333 -33.29 -1.08 -25.51
CA LYS A 333 -34.45 -0.62 -26.30
C LYS A 333 -35.75 -1.29 -25.82
N TYR A 334 -35.69 -2.48 -25.51
CA TYR A 334 -36.91 -3.23 -25.13
C TYR A 334 -37.45 -2.73 -23.79
N PHE A 335 -36.60 -2.29 -22.81
CA PHE A 335 -37.11 -1.87 -21.48
C PHE A 335 -37.15 -0.35 -21.38
N LYS A 336 -36.86 0.34 -22.57
CA LYS A 336 -36.90 1.82 -22.67
C LYS A 336 -36.04 2.47 -21.58
N LYS A 337 -34.91 1.86 -21.36
CA LYS A 337 -34.01 2.44 -20.33
C LYS A 337 -32.74 2.96 -20.98
N ARG A 338 -32.15 3.91 -20.21
CA ARG A 338 -30.89 4.51 -20.71
C ARG A 338 -29.69 3.67 -20.23
N ARG A 339 -28.74 3.55 -21.17
CA ARG A 339 -27.50 2.83 -20.82
C ARG A 339 -26.64 3.65 -19.86
N TYR A 340 -26.18 2.91 -18.85
CA TYR A 340 -25.30 3.59 -17.87
C TYR A 340 -23.86 3.59 -18.38
N SER A 341 -23.58 2.38 -19.10
CA SER A 341 -22.23 2.28 -19.69
C SER A 341 -22.28 1.43 -20.96
N GLU A 342 -21.25 1.64 -21.83
CA GLU A 342 -21.19 0.88 -23.12
C GLU A 342 -21.14 -0.63 -22.87
N ARG A 343 -21.05 -1.03 -21.58
CA ARG A 343 -20.69 -2.46 -21.43
C ARG A 343 -21.61 -3.13 -20.40
N SER A 344 -22.34 -2.46 -19.74
CA SER A 344 -23.33 -3.05 -18.82
C SER A 344 -24.59 -2.18 -18.78
N LEU A 345 -25.60 -2.83 -18.37
CA LEU A 345 -26.89 -2.12 -18.30
C LEU A 345 -27.51 -2.31 -16.92
N TRP A 346 -27.80 -1.15 -16.34
CA TRP A 346 -28.49 -1.23 -15.03
C TRP A 346 -30.01 -1.13 -15.21
N ILE A 347 -30.69 -2.18 -14.68
CA ILE A 347 -32.16 -2.16 -14.91
C ILE A 347 -32.87 -2.47 -13.59
N LYS A 348 -33.84 -1.57 -13.36
CA LYS A 348 -34.73 -1.89 -12.21
C LYS A 348 -35.96 -2.66 -12.70
N TYR A 349 -36.04 -3.86 -12.40
CA TYR A 349 -37.21 -4.69 -12.80
C TYR A 349 -37.93 -5.18 -11.55
N SER A 350 -39.19 -4.69 -11.57
CA SER A 350 -39.96 -4.89 -10.32
C SER A 350 -39.31 -4.16 -9.15
N GLU A 351 -39.13 -4.73 -8.00
CA GLU A 351 -38.57 -4.04 -6.82
C GLU A 351 -37.07 -4.37 -6.67
N CYS A 352 -36.50 -4.96 -7.90
CA CYS A 352 -35.08 -5.31 -7.77
C CYS A 352 -34.27 -4.60 -8.85
N GLU A 353 -33.05 -4.44 -8.49
CA GLU A 353 -32.13 -3.82 -9.47
C GLU A 353 -31.10 -4.85 -9.93
N PHE A 354 -30.99 -4.85 -11.37
CA PHE A 354 -30.01 -5.82 -11.91
C PHE A 354 -28.98 -5.06 -12.75
N ASN A 355 -27.74 -5.55 -12.55
CA ASN A 355 -26.71 -5.18 -13.54
C ASN A 355 -26.56 -6.27 -14.62
N ILE A 356 -26.76 -5.77 -15.86
CA ILE A 356 -26.82 -6.77 -16.94
C ILE A 356 -25.50 -6.71 -17.71
N PHE A 357 -24.88 -7.98 -17.80
CA PHE A 357 -23.66 -8.08 -18.61
C PHE A 357 -23.87 -9.07 -19.75
N VAL A 358 -23.09 -8.74 -20.87
CA VAL A 358 -23.06 -9.72 -21.99
C VAL A 358 -21.61 -10.12 -22.25
N ALA A 359 -21.42 -11.46 -22.18
CA ALA A 359 -20.03 -11.90 -22.39
C ALA A 359 -20.00 -13.07 -23.38
N PHE A 360 -18.79 -13.17 -24.11
CA PHE A 360 -18.72 -14.34 -25.01
C PHE A 360 -17.81 -15.42 -24.40
N THR A 361 -18.16 -16.70 -24.86
CA THR A 361 -17.30 -17.86 -24.50
C THR A 361 -16.87 -18.58 -25.78
N TYR A 362 -15.78 -19.28 -25.60
CA TYR A 362 -15.28 -19.97 -26.82
C TYR A 362 -16.02 -21.29 -27.02
N GLU A 363 -16.59 -21.82 -25.94
CA GLU A 363 -17.39 -23.05 -26.04
C GLU A 363 -18.70 -22.89 -25.27
N ARG A 364 -19.67 -23.60 -25.89
CA ARG A 364 -20.95 -23.53 -25.16
C ARG A 364 -20.87 -24.38 -23.89
N GLN A 365 -21.35 -23.73 -22.86
CA GLN A 365 -21.32 -24.50 -21.60
C GLN A 365 -22.73 -25.02 -21.28
N LYS A 366 -22.93 -26.32 -21.29
CA LYS A 366 -24.26 -26.99 -21.21
C LYS A 366 -25.01 -26.55 -19.94
N TYR A 367 -24.39 -26.09 -18.89
CA TYR A 367 -25.09 -25.80 -17.61
C TYR A 367 -25.50 -24.33 -17.56
N CYS A 368 -25.15 -23.62 -18.58
CA CYS A 368 -25.60 -22.21 -18.64
C CYS A 368 -26.72 -22.04 -19.66
N HIS A 369 -27.14 -23.31 -20.24
CA HIS A 369 -28.16 -23.22 -21.30
C HIS A 369 -29.55 -22.94 -20.70
N PHE A 370 -30.12 -22.13 -21.45
CA PHE A 370 -31.50 -21.91 -21.00
C PHE A 370 -32.24 -23.24 -20.87
N ASN A 371 -32.97 -23.48 -19.75
CA ASN A 371 -33.91 -24.60 -19.54
C ASN A 371 -33.15 -25.90 -19.26
N PHE A 372 -31.96 -25.87 -18.77
CA PHE A 372 -31.13 -27.07 -18.51
C PHE A 372 -31.78 -27.97 -17.47
N LYS A 373 -32.56 -27.58 -16.41
CA LYS A 373 -33.10 -28.51 -15.37
C LYS A 373 -34.60 -28.72 -15.58
N GLY A 374 -35.15 -28.41 -16.89
CA GLY A 374 -36.49 -28.94 -17.28
C GLY A 374 -37.62 -28.28 -16.45
N ASN A 375 -37.34 -27.18 -15.49
CA ASN A 375 -38.44 -26.55 -14.71
C ASN A 375 -38.65 -25.11 -15.19
N LYS A 376 -38.33 -24.80 -16.50
CA LYS A 376 -38.55 -23.46 -17.07
C LYS A 376 -37.80 -22.39 -16.27
N GLN A 377 -36.84 -22.82 -15.36
CA GLN A 377 -36.01 -21.80 -14.68
C GLN A 377 -34.72 -21.58 -15.47
N HIS A 378 -34.64 -20.29 -15.98
CA HIS A 378 -33.47 -19.97 -16.82
C HIS A 378 -32.28 -19.51 -15.97
N LEU A 379 -32.55 -18.91 -14.79
CA LEU A 379 -31.47 -18.45 -13.90
C LEU A 379 -31.63 -19.09 -12.53
N ARG A 380 -30.60 -19.78 -12.06
CA ARG A 380 -30.66 -20.36 -10.70
C ARG A 380 -29.27 -20.26 -10.06
N LEU A 381 -29.42 -20.45 -8.80
CA LEU A 381 -28.12 -20.48 -8.09
C LEU A 381 -27.46 -21.86 -8.26
N PHE A 382 -26.26 -21.81 -8.64
CA PHE A 382 -25.57 -23.09 -8.85
C PHE A 382 -25.23 -23.77 -7.52
N ASN A 383 -25.52 -25.14 -7.55
CA ASN A 383 -25.03 -25.83 -6.34
C ASN A 383 -23.53 -26.09 -6.42
N SER A 384 -22.99 -26.62 -5.39
CA SER A 384 -21.53 -26.72 -5.24
C SER A 384 -20.93 -27.59 -6.36
N GLU A 385 -21.64 -28.64 -6.73
CA GLU A 385 -21.09 -29.52 -7.78
C GLU A 385 -21.07 -28.83 -9.15
N GLU A 386 -22.06 -28.05 -9.38
CA GLU A 386 -22.14 -27.35 -10.68
C GLU A 386 -21.08 -26.24 -10.76
N VAL A 387 -20.96 -25.50 -9.69
CA VAL A 387 -19.96 -24.42 -9.70
C VAL A 387 -18.57 -25.01 -9.93
N GLU A 388 -18.30 -26.16 -9.31
CA GLU A 388 -16.99 -26.82 -9.52
C GLU A 388 -16.80 -27.22 -10.98
N LYS A 389 -17.80 -27.78 -11.53
CA LYS A 389 -17.69 -28.17 -12.95
C LYS A 389 -17.45 -26.94 -13.85
N ILE A 390 -18.15 -25.91 -13.51
CA ILE A 390 -18.01 -24.69 -14.32
C ILE A 390 -16.59 -24.13 -14.17
N ALA A 391 -16.15 -24.20 -12.98
CA ALA A 391 -14.79 -23.66 -12.74
C ALA A 391 -13.75 -24.46 -13.55
N HIS A 392 -13.94 -25.75 -13.61
CA HIS A 392 -13.00 -26.57 -14.39
C HIS A 392 -13.08 -26.26 -15.87
N ASP A 393 -14.28 -26.03 -16.32
CA ASP A 393 -14.43 -25.72 -17.75
C ASP A 393 -13.82 -24.35 -18.08
N LEU A 394 -14.03 -23.40 -17.17
CA LEU A 394 -13.52 -22.05 -17.45
C LEU A 394 -11.99 -22.04 -17.38
N MET A 395 -11.49 -22.89 -16.51
CA MET A 395 -10.02 -22.93 -16.40
C MET A 395 -9.41 -23.51 -17.69
N SER A 396 -10.13 -24.42 -18.29
CA SER A 396 -9.61 -24.98 -19.55
C SER A 396 -9.64 -23.94 -20.67
N SER A 397 -10.56 -22.92 -20.52
CA SER A 397 -10.68 -21.92 -21.59
C SER A 397 -9.78 -20.71 -21.28
N TYR A 398 -9.23 -20.72 -20.16
CA TYR A 398 -8.42 -19.56 -19.71
C TYR A 398 -7.25 -19.32 -20.68
N ASN A 399 -6.61 -20.41 -21.08
CA ASN A 399 -5.44 -20.23 -21.96
C ASN A 399 -5.84 -19.62 -23.31
N GLN A 400 -7.07 -19.88 -23.65
CA GLN A 400 -7.51 -19.27 -24.92
C GLN A 400 -7.70 -17.76 -24.77
N TYR A 401 -8.18 -17.31 -23.67
CA TYR A 401 -8.32 -15.86 -23.43
C TYR A 401 -6.95 -15.20 -23.29
N LYS A 402 -6.13 -15.91 -22.60
CA LYS A 402 -4.79 -15.35 -22.38
C LYS A 402 -4.06 -15.16 -23.73
N ASN A 403 -4.13 -16.20 -24.52
CA ASN A 403 -3.48 -16.08 -25.84
C ASN A 403 -4.12 -14.98 -26.70
N ALA A 404 -5.42 -14.88 -26.61
CA ALA A 404 -6.09 -13.82 -27.39
C ALA A 404 -5.69 -12.42 -26.91
N ILE A 405 -5.50 -12.28 -25.61
CA ILE A 405 -5.11 -10.96 -25.07
C ILE A 405 -3.68 -10.63 -25.50
N GLN A 406 -2.84 -11.63 -25.49
CA GLN A 406 -1.44 -11.39 -25.90
C GLN A 406 -1.37 -11.03 -27.40
N ASP A 407 -2.21 -11.75 -28.12
CA ASP A 407 -2.24 -11.43 -29.56
C ASP A 407 -2.77 -10.02 -29.82
N ALA A 408 -3.78 -9.65 -29.07
CA ALA A 408 -4.34 -8.29 -29.26
C ALA A 408 -3.32 -7.22 -28.85
N GLN A 409 -2.45 -7.55 -27.88
CA GLN A 409 -1.45 -6.56 -27.43
C GLN A 409 -0.37 -6.37 -28.49
N ILE A 410 -0.24 -7.41 -29.38
CA ILE A 410 0.82 -7.33 -30.41
C ILE A 410 0.25 -6.63 -31.65
N GLN A 411 -1.03 -6.63 -32.01
CA GLN A 411 -1.55 -6.26 -33.33
C GLN A 411 -2.22 -4.88 -33.28
N ASN A 412 -2.35 -4.01 -32.02
CA ASN A 412 -2.90 -2.65 -32.14
C ASN A 412 -3.70 -2.27 -30.89
N HIS A 413 -3.45 -3.03 -29.70
CA HIS A 413 -4.00 -2.74 -28.36
C HIS A 413 -5.47 -2.35 -28.43
N LYS A 414 -6.11 -2.42 -29.64
CA LYS A 414 -7.48 -1.89 -29.78
C LYS A 414 -8.48 -2.77 -29.00
N TYR A 415 -8.08 -4.05 -28.70
CA TYR A 415 -9.15 -4.90 -28.12
C TYR A 415 -8.69 -5.45 -26.76
N ASP A 416 -7.61 -4.98 -26.27
CA ASP A 416 -7.08 -5.52 -24.99
C ASP A 416 -8.05 -5.27 -23.83
N ASP A 417 -8.63 -4.12 -23.85
CA ASP A 417 -9.54 -3.80 -22.74
C ASP A 417 -10.84 -4.62 -22.83
N PHE A 418 -11.27 -4.80 -24.13
CA PHE A 418 -12.51 -5.57 -24.34
C PHE A 418 -12.33 -7.03 -23.90
N LEU A 419 -11.19 -7.66 -24.23
CA LEU A 419 -10.94 -9.08 -23.87
C LEU A 419 -10.73 -9.23 -22.37
N ASN A 420 -10.00 -8.27 -21.72
CA ASN A 420 -9.83 -8.35 -20.25
C ASN A 420 -11.16 -8.22 -19.51
N GLN A 421 -11.96 -7.52 -20.09
CA GLN A 421 -13.28 -7.33 -19.42
C GLN A 421 -14.16 -8.57 -19.60
N ASN A 422 -14.15 -8.97 -20.88
CA ASN A 422 -14.94 -10.19 -21.10
C ASN A 422 -14.46 -11.33 -20.18
N MET A 423 -13.14 -11.40 -20.07
CA MET A 423 -12.61 -12.44 -19.17
C MET A 423 -13.04 -12.19 -17.72
N ASP A 424 -13.05 -10.96 -17.32
CA ASP A 424 -13.46 -10.62 -15.94
C ASP A 424 -14.92 -10.99 -15.69
N ILE A 425 -15.74 -10.78 -16.75
CA ILE A 425 -17.19 -11.05 -16.57
C ILE A 425 -17.41 -12.57 -16.55
N VAL A 426 -16.68 -13.29 -17.43
CA VAL A 426 -16.91 -14.74 -17.52
C VAL A 426 -16.29 -15.43 -16.29
N PHE A 427 -15.35 -14.75 -15.72
CA PHE A 427 -14.63 -15.48 -14.66
C PHE A 427 -15.23 -15.11 -13.30
N THR A 428 -16.28 -14.30 -13.35
CA THR A 428 -17.00 -14.09 -12.08
C THR A 428 -17.47 -15.43 -11.49
N MET A 429 -17.67 -16.46 -12.38
CA MET A 429 -18.09 -17.78 -11.88
C MET A 429 -16.93 -18.51 -11.19
N LEU A 430 -15.81 -18.30 -11.78
CA LEU A 430 -14.64 -18.89 -11.08
C LEU A 430 -14.46 -18.27 -9.70
N ARG A 431 -14.85 -17.10 -9.73
CA ARG A 431 -14.80 -16.43 -8.40
C ARG A 431 -15.82 -17.04 -7.44
N THR A 432 -16.91 -17.27 -7.89
CA THR A 432 -17.93 -17.89 -7.02
C THR A 432 -17.43 -19.23 -6.48
N TYR A 433 -16.77 -19.93 -7.33
CA TYR A 433 -16.25 -21.25 -6.88
C TYR A 433 -15.26 -21.07 -5.73
N TYR A 434 -14.49 -20.05 -5.81
CA TYR A 434 -13.42 -19.96 -4.80
C TYR A 434 -13.92 -19.27 -3.53
N ILE A 435 -15.09 -18.61 -3.70
CA ILE A 435 -15.50 -17.89 -2.48
C ILE A 435 -16.62 -18.69 -1.79
N ARG A 436 -16.78 -19.85 -2.16
CA ARG A 436 -17.80 -20.66 -1.50
C ARG A 436 -17.35 -21.04 -0.08
N GLU A 437 -18.52 -21.22 0.61
CA GLU A 437 -18.24 -21.45 2.04
C GLU A 437 -17.38 -22.70 2.24
N ASN A 438 -17.53 -23.74 1.36
CA ASN A 438 -16.70 -24.95 1.53
C ASN A 438 -15.22 -24.68 1.27
N HIS A 439 -15.03 -23.58 0.47
CA HIS A 439 -13.60 -23.33 0.17
C HIS A 439 -13.01 -22.30 1.16
N ILE A 440 -13.94 -21.38 1.53
CA ILE A 440 -13.25 -20.29 2.28
C ILE A 440 -13.64 -20.44 3.77
N GLY A 441 -14.62 -21.36 4.05
CA GLY A 441 -15.05 -21.57 5.45
C GLY A 441 -16.16 -20.61 5.86
N THR A 442 -16.97 -21.00 6.82
CA THR A 442 -18.17 -20.24 7.25
C THR A 442 -17.76 -18.92 7.92
N GLU A 443 -16.78 -18.96 8.49
CA GLU A 443 -16.40 -17.72 9.21
C GLU A 443 -15.95 -16.64 8.24
N THR A 444 -15.13 -17.04 7.27
CA THR A 444 -14.69 -16.05 6.26
C THR A 444 -15.90 -15.50 5.49
N ARG A 445 -16.68 -16.34 5.27
CA ARG A 445 -17.91 -15.88 4.60
C ARG A 445 -18.67 -14.87 5.46
N PHE A 446 -18.85 -15.09 6.72
CA PHE A 446 -19.57 -14.13 7.60
C PHE A 446 -18.81 -12.79 7.65
N ALA A 447 -17.58 -12.93 7.62
CA ALA A 447 -16.81 -11.67 7.64
C ALA A 447 -17.09 -10.84 6.38
N ILE A 448 -17.10 -11.50 5.27
CA ILE A 448 -17.41 -10.79 4.00
C ILE A 448 -18.78 -10.12 4.12
N LEU A 449 -19.73 -10.79 4.69
CA LEU A 449 -21.11 -10.23 4.78
C LEU A 449 -21.14 -9.04 5.74
N VAL A 450 -20.43 -9.12 6.73
CA VAL A 450 -20.46 -8.02 7.72
C VAL A 450 -19.80 -6.78 7.11
N LEU A 451 -18.67 -6.98 6.43
CA LEU A 451 -17.96 -5.82 5.86
C LEU A 451 -18.79 -5.19 4.73
N LYS A 452 -19.43 -5.99 4.00
CA LYS A 452 -20.32 -5.41 2.95
C LYS A 452 -21.47 -4.62 3.57
N ALA A 453 -22.00 -5.22 4.66
CA ALA A 453 -23.10 -4.47 5.34
C ALA A 453 -22.59 -3.13 5.88
N TRP A 454 -21.46 -3.19 6.30
CA TRP A 454 -20.88 -1.94 6.84
C TRP A 454 -20.66 -0.91 5.71
N LYS A 455 -20.06 -1.44 4.67
CA LYS A 455 -19.89 -0.55 3.50
C LYS A 455 -21.20 0.16 3.14
N TYR A 456 -22.19 -0.47 3.11
CA TYR A 456 -23.46 0.15 2.64
C TYR A 456 -24.06 1.03 3.74
N TYR A 457 -23.75 0.64 4.90
CA TYR A 457 -24.17 1.56 5.98
C TYR A 457 -23.49 2.93 5.82
N LEU A 458 -22.21 2.84 5.47
CA LEU A 458 -21.48 4.12 5.34
C LEU A 458 -21.98 4.90 4.11
N LEU A 459 -22.21 4.24 3.00
CA LEU A 459 -22.70 4.93 1.78
C LEU A 459 -24.08 5.54 2.02
N ARG A 460 -24.79 4.90 2.84
CA ARG A 460 -26.15 5.41 3.13
C ARG A 460 -26.08 6.69 3.98
N ARG A 461 -25.12 6.81 4.82
CA ARG A 461 -25.02 8.01 5.69
C ARG A 461 -24.27 9.13 4.98
N LYS A 462 -23.98 8.82 3.67
CA LYS A 462 -23.30 9.80 2.80
C LYS A 462 -21.96 10.23 3.41
N MET A 463 -21.46 9.24 4.38
CA MET A 463 -20.14 9.54 5.00
C MET A 463 -19.02 9.38 3.98
N ILE A 464 -19.47 8.58 2.94
CA ILE A 464 -18.46 8.43 1.88
C ILE A 464 -19.18 8.40 0.53
N LYS A 465 -18.55 9.13 -0.62
CA LYS A 465 -19.17 9.23 -1.97
C LYS A 465 -18.89 7.97 -2.78
N SER A 466 -17.80 7.22 -2.46
CA SER A 466 -17.50 5.94 -3.14
C SER A 466 -16.57 5.09 -2.26
N PHE A 467 -16.85 3.67 -2.15
CA PHE A 467 -16.07 2.75 -1.28
C PHE A 467 -15.52 1.61 -2.13
N ILE A 468 -14.68 0.66 -1.50
CA ILE A 468 -14.07 -0.48 -2.21
C ILE A 468 -15.18 -1.37 -2.79
N GLU A 469 -14.85 -1.80 -4.01
CA GLU A 469 -15.85 -2.67 -4.68
C GLU A 469 -16.04 -3.98 -3.90
N ASP A 470 -17.20 -4.55 -3.99
CA ASP A 470 -17.53 -5.79 -3.25
C ASP A 470 -16.52 -6.91 -3.57
N VAL A 471 -16.11 -6.88 -4.82
CA VAL A 471 -15.18 -7.96 -5.22
C VAL A 471 -13.85 -7.80 -4.46
N SER A 472 -13.54 -6.63 -4.23
CA SER A 472 -12.28 -6.41 -3.49
C SER A 472 -12.41 -6.85 -2.02
N ILE A 473 -13.63 -6.59 -1.42
CA ILE A 473 -13.83 -7.04 -0.02
C ILE A 473 -13.78 -8.57 0.04
N GLU A 474 -14.33 -9.20 -1.01
CA GLU A 474 -14.31 -10.68 -1.02
C GLU A 474 -12.88 -11.20 -1.14
N MET A 475 -12.09 -10.55 -2.02
CA MET A 475 -10.73 -11.05 -2.27
C MET A 475 -9.84 -10.80 -1.04
N LEU A 476 -10.14 -9.71 -0.41
CA LEU A 476 -9.29 -9.39 0.76
C LEU A 476 -9.58 -10.37 1.91
N CYS A 477 -10.86 -10.80 1.99
CA CYS A 477 -11.19 -11.73 3.10
C CYS A 477 -10.65 -13.14 2.80
N VAL A 478 -10.68 -13.50 1.52
CA VAL A 478 -10.14 -14.84 1.19
C VAL A 478 -8.62 -14.84 1.38
N TYR A 479 -8.11 -13.73 0.96
CA TYR A 479 -6.65 -13.63 1.14
C TYR A 479 -6.27 -13.62 2.63
N ALA A 480 -7.08 -12.95 3.38
CA ALA A 480 -6.79 -12.91 4.84
C ALA A 480 -6.90 -14.30 5.47
N LYS A 481 -7.90 -15.15 4.99
CA LYS A 481 -8.05 -16.53 5.52
C LYS A 481 -6.81 -17.37 5.15
N ASP A 482 -6.44 -17.23 3.93
CA ASP A 482 -5.27 -18.03 3.50
C ASP A 482 -4.03 -17.68 4.35
N LEU A 483 -3.89 -16.33 4.66
CA LEU A 483 -2.73 -15.93 5.48
C LEU A 483 -2.82 -16.48 6.90
N ILE A 484 -4.12 -16.66 7.32
CA ILE A 484 -4.32 -17.16 8.70
C ILE A 484 -4.01 -18.67 8.73
N VAL A 485 -4.36 -19.41 7.70
CA VAL A 485 -4.15 -20.87 7.67
C VAL A 485 -2.64 -21.14 7.53
N LYS A 486 -2.00 -20.29 6.69
CA LYS A 486 -0.55 -20.50 6.53
C LYS A 486 0.21 -20.21 7.84
N ASP A 487 -0.39 -19.24 8.51
CA ASP A 487 0.27 -18.91 9.77
C ASP A 487 0.07 -20.04 10.81
N GLN A 488 -1.04 -20.68 10.71
CA GLN A 488 -1.31 -21.79 11.65
C GLN A 488 -0.44 -23.00 11.31
N GLN A 489 -0.23 -23.27 10.04
CA GLN A 489 0.60 -24.40 9.61
C GLN A 489 2.08 -24.17 9.98
N ARG A 490 2.40 -22.81 9.81
CA ARG A 490 3.79 -22.46 10.22
C ARG A 490 3.99 -22.69 11.72
N GLN A 491 2.86 -22.42 12.45
CA GLN A 491 3.00 -22.55 13.92
C GLN A 491 3.00 -24.03 14.28
N GLN A 492 2.35 -24.83 13.59
CA GLN A 492 2.30 -26.29 13.81
C GLN A 492 3.62 -26.96 13.40
N GLU A 493 4.30 -26.51 12.34
CA GLU A 493 5.57 -27.07 11.89
C GLU A 493 6.70 -26.65 12.83
N GLU A 494 6.48 -25.42 13.40
CA GLU A 494 7.46 -24.96 14.40
C GLU A 494 7.35 -25.74 15.71
N LYS A 495 6.11 -26.16 15.88
CA LYS A 495 5.90 -26.96 17.11
C LYS A 495 6.43 -28.39 16.90
N LYS A 496 6.35 -28.92 15.69
CA LYS A 496 6.84 -30.27 15.34
C LYS A 496 8.37 -30.28 15.29
N MET A 497 8.95 -29.20 14.87
CA MET A 497 10.43 -29.06 14.81
C MET A 497 11.03 -28.88 16.22
N MET A 498 10.14 -28.25 17.03
CA MET A 498 10.59 -28.06 18.44
C MET A 498 10.49 -29.37 19.22
N MET A 499 9.60 -30.14 18.78
CA MET A 499 9.42 -31.45 19.45
C MET A 499 10.44 -32.45 18.88
N SER A 500 11.03 -32.37 17.71
CA SER A 500 12.06 -33.22 17.10
C SER A 500 13.47 -32.82 17.60
N LYS A 501 13.66 -31.56 17.98
CA LYS A 501 14.93 -31.03 18.54
C LYS A 501 15.09 -31.41 20.02
N LYS A 502 13.88 -31.58 20.58
CA LYS A 502 13.91 -32.04 21.99
C LYS A 502 14.23 -33.54 22.06
N ARG A 503 14.00 -34.20 20.96
CA ARG A 503 14.28 -35.66 20.88
C ARG A 503 15.74 -35.89 20.46
N LYS A 504 16.47 -35.01 19.79
CA LYS A 504 17.88 -35.12 19.36
C LYS A 504 18.83 -34.63 20.44
N ASN A 505 18.30 -33.80 21.39
CA ASN A 505 19.08 -33.24 22.51
C ASN A 505 19.06 -34.18 23.73
N LYS A 506 18.10 -34.96 23.64
CA LYS A 506 18.10 -36.04 24.65
C LYS A 506 19.05 -37.17 24.22
N LYS A 507 19.38 -37.30 22.92
CA LYS A 507 20.34 -38.30 22.40
C LYS A 507 21.77 -37.79 22.51
N LEU A 508 22.09 -36.56 22.70
CA LEU A 508 23.41 -35.89 22.80
C LEU A 508 23.83 -35.75 24.27
N LEU A 509 22.83 -35.76 25.15
CA LEU A 509 23.05 -35.76 26.60
C LEU A 509 23.38 -37.17 27.11
N TYR A 510 23.01 -38.06 26.26
CA TYR A 510 23.42 -39.44 26.60
C TYR A 510 24.82 -39.75 26.05
N LEU A 511 25.30 -38.97 25.14
CA LEU A 511 26.64 -39.16 24.55
C LEU A 511 27.69 -38.35 25.30
N ILE A 512 27.24 -37.35 26.16
CA ILE A 512 28.12 -36.45 26.91
C ILE A 512 28.26 -36.98 28.35
N LEU A 513 27.30 -37.77 28.75
CA LEU A 513 27.43 -38.44 30.05
C LEU A 513 28.23 -39.74 29.91
N PHE A 514 28.38 -40.13 28.64
CA PHE A 514 29.21 -41.33 28.40
C PHE A 514 30.67 -40.92 28.18
N ASN A 515 31.00 -39.48 28.06
CA ASN A 515 32.37 -39.02 27.75
C ASN A 515 33.04 -38.40 28.99
N ASN A 516 32.27 -38.29 30.22
CA ASN A 516 32.81 -37.74 31.48
C ASN A 516 33.00 -38.87 32.51
N LEU A 517 32.82 -40.06 32.06
CA LEU A 517 33.18 -41.19 32.94
C LEU A 517 34.35 -41.97 32.32
N PHE A 518 35.08 -41.29 31.26
CA PHE A 518 36.17 -42.10 30.68
C PHE A 518 37.48 -41.31 30.76
N LEU A 519 37.65 -40.16 31.78
CA LEU A 519 38.99 -39.58 31.97
C LEU A 519 39.45 -39.80 33.41
N CYS A 520 39.19 -41.02 34.08
CA CYS A 520 39.90 -41.67 35.20
C CYS A 520 40.19 -43.13 34.84
N CYS A 521 41.00 -43.35 33.82
CA CYS A 521 41.82 -44.59 33.74
C CYS A 521 42.45 -44.68 32.35
N SER A 522 43.86 -44.14 32.22
CA SER A 522 44.83 -44.68 31.24
C SER A 522 44.66 -46.20 31.05
N GLY A 523 44.32 -46.68 29.79
CA GLY A 523 45.05 -47.80 29.14
C GLY A 523 44.25 -48.31 27.93
N MET A 524 44.68 -47.99 26.72
CA MET A 524 44.98 -48.88 25.57
C MET A 524 43.73 -49.60 25.09
N LEU A 525 43.21 -49.34 23.78
CA LEU A 525 43.14 -50.13 22.52
C LEU A 525 41.72 -50.10 21.98
N VAL A 526 41.54 -49.64 20.63
CA VAL A 526 41.26 -50.16 19.27
C VAL A 526 39.78 -49.90 18.94
N TRP A 527 39.50 -49.05 17.91
CA TRP A 527 38.40 -48.92 16.94
C TRP A 527 37.61 -50.22 16.80
N PRO A 528 36.24 -50.31 16.05
CA PRO A 528 35.47 -49.70 14.97
C PRO A 528 34.02 -50.19 14.93
N HIS A 529 32.94 -49.38 14.42
CA HIS A 529 31.91 -49.57 13.37
C HIS A 529 30.52 -49.67 14.00
N GLN A 530 29.37 -48.98 13.35
CA GLN A 530 28.20 -49.45 12.59
C GLN A 530 26.91 -48.88 13.19
N ARG A 531 25.91 -48.39 12.19
CA ARG A 531 24.69 -48.70 11.42
C ARG A 531 23.55 -49.13 12.35
N VAL A 532 22.30 -48.47 12.33
CA VAL A 532 20.97 -48.82 11.81
C VAL A 532 19.93 -48.55 12.91
N LEU A 533 18.75 -47.81 12.50
CA LEU A 533 17.39 -48.26 12.15
C LEU A 533 16.35 -47.37 12.85
N ILE A 534 15.42 -46.79 12.01
CA ILE A 534 14.15 -46.72 11.24
C ILE A 534 12.97 -46.88 12.20
N ASP A 535 11.73 -46.09 12.01
CA ASP A 535 10.44 -46.15 11.28
C ASP A 535 9.30 -45.80 12.24
N ALA A 536 8.27 -44.99 11.52
CA ALA A 536 6.99 -45.58 11.07
C ALA A 536 6.12 -44.48 10.44
N LEU A 537 5.59 -44.96 9.07
CA LEU A 537 4.25 -45.43 8.67
C LEU A 537 4.27 -45.82 7.19
N ILE A 538 4.23 -47.16 6.82
CA ILE A 538 3.36 -47.88 5.86
C ILE A 538 3.64 -49.38 6.01
N THR A 539 2.51 -50.20 6.28
CA THR A 539 2.48 -51.65 6.53
C THR A 539 2.65 -52.43 5.22
N PRO A 540 3.42 -53.50 5.29
CA PRO A 540 4.03 -54.52 4.43
C PRO A 540 2.98 -55.37 3.70
N ASN A 541 1.67 -55.01 3.94
CA ASN A 541 0.69 -55.85 3.20
C ASN A 541 0.12 -55.08 2.01
N ASP A 542 0.42 -53.80 1.91
CA ASP A 542 -0.02 -52.96 0.79
C ASP A 542 1.03 -52.94 -0.31
N ILE A 543 2.26 -53.47 0.06
CA ILE A 543 3.37 -53.52 -0.92
C ILE A 543 3.46 -54.92 -1.54
N GLU A 544 2.71 -55.84 -0.84
CA GLU A 544 2.83 -57.22 -1.36
C GLU A 544 1.72 -57.51 -2.38
N ALA A 545 0.61 -56.66 -2.33
CA ALA A 545 -0.49 -56.84 -3.31
C ALA A 545 -0.20 -56.00 -4.58
N TRP A 546 0.69 -55.13 -4.35
CA TRP A 546 1.05 -54.24 -5.47
C TRP A 546 2.28 -54.80 -6.20
N VAL A 547 3.12 -55.63 -5.49
CA VAL A 547 4.35 -56.22 -6.07
C VAL A 547 3.99 -57.55 -6.74
N LYS A 548 2.78 -58.07 -6.42
CA LYS A 548 2.34 -59.31 -7.08
C LYS A 548 1.61 -59.00 -8.39
N LYS A 549 1.16 -57.73 -8.60
CA LYS A 549 0.50 -57.36 -9.87
C LYS A 549 1.53 -56.79 -10.86
N LEU A 550 2.78 -56.55 -10.35
CA LEU A 550 3.83 -55.92 -11.18
C LEU A 550 4.91 -56.95 -11.53
N ASN A 551 4.82 -58.23 -10.90
CA ASN A 551 5.79 -59.33 -11.12
C ASN A 551 5.20 -60.36 -12.09
N ASP A 552 3.95 -60.04 -12.71
CA ASP A 552 3.43 -60.99 -13.73
C ASP A 552 3.54 -60.38 -15.11
N HIS A 553 4.44 -59.32 -15.28
CA HIS A 553 4.56 -58.93 -16.70
C HIS A 553 5.88 -58.18 -16.90
N TYR A 554 7.13 -58.78 -16.52
CA TYR A 554 8.36 -58.40 -17.23
C TYR A 554 9.54 -58.42 -16.25
N LEU A 555 10.44 -59.46 -16.28
CA LEU A 555 11.85 -59.86 -16.26
C LEU A 555 12.75 -58.78 -15.68
N ASN A 556 13.30 -59.15 -14.50
CA ASN A 556 14.50 -59.40 -13.65
C ASN A 556 15.69 -58.54 -14.08
N ASP A 557 15.58 -57.24 -13.83
CA ASP A 557 16.85 -56.56 -13.46
C ASP A 557 16.59 -55.07 -13.31
N CYS A 558 16.03 -54.70 -12.23
CA CYS A 558 16.50 -53.43 -11.63
C CYS A 558 15.39 -52.87 -10.74
N PRO A 559 15.28 -53.13 -9.47
CA PRO A 559 14.33 -52.59 -8.47
C PRO A 559 14.60 -51.11 -8.17
N ILE A 560 15.30 -50.41 -9.19
CA ILE A 560 15.53 -48.98 -8.90
C ILE A 560 14.78 -48.13 -9.93
N LEU A 561 13.90 -48.80 -10.82
CA LEU A 561 13.29 -47.96 -11.88
C LEU A 561 11.76 -47.98 -11.74
N VAL A 562 11.20 -48.78 -10.87
CA VAL A 562 9.73 -48.81 -10.71
C VAL A 562 9.35 -47.94 -9.50
N ASN A 563 10.36 -47.58 -8.65
CA ASN A 563 10.15 -46.61 -7.55
C ASN A 563 10.36 -45.17 -8.02
N ASN A 564 10.83 -45.09 -9.31
CA ASN A 564 11.07 -43.72 -9.81
C ASN A 564 9.95 -43.28 -10.75
N ILE A 565 9.14 -44.23 -11.16
CA ILE A 565 8.10 -43.86 -12.14
C ILE A 565 6.76 -43.66 -11.42
N VAL A 566 6.57 -44.29 -10.25
CA VAL A 566 5.35 -44.06 -9.43
C VAL A 566 5.55 -42.80 -8.58
N LEU A 567 6.83 -42.37 -8.43
CA LEU A 567 7.12 -41.09 -7.74
C LEU A 567 7.09 -39.92 -8.73
N ARG A 568 7.10 -40.35 -10.06
CA ARG A 568 7.12 -39.27 -11.07
C ARG A 568 5.70 -38.99 -11.58
N PHE A 569 4.82 -39.97 -11.39
CA PHE A 569 3.42 -39.78 -11.83
C PHE A 569 2.59 -39.17 -10.70
N VAL A 570 2.93 -39.33 -9.41
CA VAL A 570 2.28 -38.68 -8.24
C VAL A 570 2.88 -37.28 -8.04
N ASN A 571 4.05 -37.02 -8.75
CA ASN A 571 4.70 -35.69 -8.64
C ASN A 571 4.30 -34.78 -9.80
N LYS A 572 3.67 -35.44 -10.88
CA LYS A 572 3.27 -34.63 -12.05
C LYS A 572 1.81 -34.19 -11.92
N GLN A 573 0.94 -34.90 -11.11
CA GLN A 573 -0.45 -34.46 -10.82
C GLN A 573 -0.46 -33.47 -9.65
N ARG A 574 0.61 -33.40 -8.82
CA ARG A 574 0.85 -32.43 -7.73
C ARG A 574 1.46 -31.14 -8.27
N ASP A 575 2.02 -31.24 -9.50
CA ASP A 575 2.71 -30.07 -10.07
C ASP A 575 1.76 -29.24 -10.95
N ILE A 576 0.67 -29.89 -11.44
CA ILE A 576 -0.33 -29.18 -12.27
C ILE A 576 -1.38 -28.53 -11.36
N PHE A 577 -1.65 -29.11 -10.12
CA PHE A 577 -2.53 -28.50 -9.10
C PHE A 577 -1.79 -27.39 -8.35
N TYR A 578 -0.45 -27.47 -8.29
CA TYR A 578 0.39 -26.43 -7.65
C TYR A 578 0.63 -25.26 -8.62
N PHE A 579 0.52 -25.47 -9.92
CA PHE A 579 0.73 -24.43 -10.95
C PHE A 579 -0.55 -23.62 -11.18
N ILE A 580 -1.75 -24.16 -10.99
CA ILE A 580 -3.06 -23.49 -11.14
C ILE A 580 -3.38 -22.69 -9.87
N GLN A 581 -2.83 -23.12 -8.69
CA GLN A 581 -2.99 -22.38 -7.42
C GLN A 581 -2.03 -21.19 -7.36
N LYS A 582 -0.92 -21.32 -8.05
CA LYS A 582 0.09 -20.24 -8.06
C LYS A 582 -0.28 -19.17 -9.10
N TYR A 583 -0.93 -19.45 -10.13
CA TYR A 583 -1.31 -18.51 -11.21
C TYR A 583 -2.61 -17.78 -10.87
N LEU A 584 -3.61 -18.43 -10.22
CA LEU A 584 -4.84 -17.78 -9.73
C LEU A 584 -4.53 -16.83 -8.55
N LYS A 585 -3.41 -17.16 -7.93
CA LYS A 585 -2.88 -16.32 -6.83
C LYS A 585 -2.20 -15.05 -7.38
N THR A 586 -1.60 -15.11 -8.57
CA THR A 586 -0.88 -13.96 -9.18
C THR A 586 -1.87 -13.07 -9.93
N MET A 587 -2.90 -13.60 -10.43
CA MET A 587 -3.95 -12.84 -11.12
C MET A 587 -4.83 -12.10 -10.14
N ILE A 588 -5.14 -12.73 -8.88
CA ILE A 588 -5.95 -12.10 -7.81
C ILE A 588 -5.14 -10.97 -7.16
N LEU A 589 -3.87 -11.12 -7.21
CA LEU A 589 -2.97 -10.12 -6.61
C LEU A 589 -2.74 -8.95 -7.58
N ILE A 590 -2.67 -9.15 -8.93
CA ILE A 590 -2.49 -8.10 -9.96
C ILE A 590 -3.78 -7.29 -10.10
N LYS A 591 -4.89 -7.93 -9.96
CA LYS A 591 -6.18 -7.21 -10.08
C LYS A 591 -6.53 -6.45 -8.79
N CYS A 592 -6.11 -7.04 -7.59
CA CYS A 592 -6.26 -6.35 -6.29
C CYS A 592 -5.35 -5.11 -6.23
N THR A 593 -4.18 -5.19 -6.96
CA THR A 593 -3.20 -4.08 -6.97
C THR A 593 -3.62 -3.01 -7.98
N GLU A 594 -4.18 -3.34 -9.11
CA GLU A 594 -4.69 -2.43 -10.14
C GLU A 594 -5.94 -1.68 -9.66
N ASN A 595 -6.81 -2.35 -8.82
CA ASN A 595 -8.06 -1.74 -8.28
C ASN A 595 -7.75 -0.82 -7.09
N ILE A 596 -6.73 -1.28 -6.36
CA ILE A 596 -6.24 -0.43 -5.25
C ILE A 596 -5.53 0.81 -5.83
N GLU A 597 -4.90 0.77 -7.09
CA GLU A 597 -4.20 1.88 -7.78
C GLU A 597 -5.20 2.80 -8.47
N LYS A 598 -6.39 2.28 -8.95
CA LYS A 598 -7.43 3.03 -9.68
C LYS A 598 -8.27 3.87 -8.71
N TYR A 599 -8.31 3.55 -7.33
CA TYR A 599 -9.16 4.29 -6.38
C TYR A 599 -8.31 4.78 -5.21
N SER A 600 -7.00 5.03 -5.45
CA SER A 600 -6.06 5.23 -4.32
C SER A 600 -5.75 6.72 -4.16
N TYR A 601 -6.75 7.51 -3.50
CA TYR A 601 -6.01 8.51 -2.67
C TYR A 601 -5.72 7.93 -1.29
N GLU A 602 -4.67 7.01 -1.03
CA GLU A 602 -4.07 6.37 0.15
C GLU A 602 -4.50 7.06 1.45
N TYR A 603 -5.00 8.55 1.46
CA TYR A 603 -5.48 9.31 2.64
C TYR A 603 -6.96 9.00 2.91
N PHE A 604 -7.78 8.48 1.97
CA PHE A 604 -9.23 8.15 2.03
C PHE A 604 -9.42 6.75 2.62
N TRP A 605 -8.53 5.60 2.55
CA TRP A 605 -8.71 4.22 3.05
C TRP A 605 -8.17 4.09 4.48
N LYS A 606 -7.14 5.10 4.86
CA LYS A 606 -6.57 5.14 6.22
C LYS A 606 -7.53 5.84 7.20
N ASP A 607 -8.28 6.93 6.77
CA ASP A 607 -9.34 7.62 7.55
C ASP A 607 -10.59 6.74 7.65
N LEU A 608 -10.98 5.82 6.67
CA LEU A 608 -12.14 4.90 6.69
C LEU A 608 -11.81 3.65 7.53
N GLY A 609 -10.44 3.09 7.54
CA GLY A 609 -9.99 1.95 8.39
C GLY A 609 -9.95 2.35 9.87
N LYS A 610 -9.54 3.74 10.19
CA LYS A 610 -9.55 4.27 11.58
C LYS A 610 -10.97 4.53 12.07
N GLN A 611 -11.85 4.99 11.16
CA GLN A 611 -13.29 5.16 11.49
C GLN A 611 -13.98 3.78 11.61
N ALA A 612 -13.59 2.71 10.78
CA ALA A 612 -14.12 1.32 10.88
C ALA A 612 -13.66 0.66 12.18
N LYS A 613 -12.49 1.02 12.61
CA LYS A 613 -11.94 0.47 13.88
C LYS A 613 -12.62 1.12 15.09
N VAL A 614 -12.82 2.52 15.09
CA VAL A 614 -13.56 3.25 16.15
C VAL A 614 -15.01 2.78 16.18
N ASP A 615 -15.65 2.56 15.00
CA ASP A 615 -17.05 2.07 14.93
C ASP A 615 -17.13 0.60 15.38
N LEU A 616 -15.96 -0.22 15.10
CA LEU A 616 -15.92 -1.64 15.51
C LEU A 616 -15.58 -1.75 17.00
N ASP A 617 -14.74 -0.83 17.53
CA ASP A 617 -14.39 -0.74 18.97
C ASP A 617 -15.59 -0.23 19.78
N TYR A 618 -16.44 0.82 19.24
CA TYR A 618 -17.75 1.23 19.79
C TYR A 618 -18.76 0.08 19.74
N LEU A 619 -18.60 -0.94 18.80
CA LEU A 619 -19.42 -2.15 18.64
C LEU A 619 -19.17 -3.15 19.76
N MET A 620 -17.95 -2.94 20.37
CA MET A 620 -17.46 -4.09 21.16
C MET A 620 -17.31 -3.66 22.63
N THR A 621 -17.88 -2.27 23.08
CA THR A 621 -17.51 -1.85 24.45
C THR A 621 -18.73 -1.26 25.16
N ASP A 622 -20.29 -1.51 24.60
CA ASP A 622 -21.23 -1.46 25.77
C ASP A 622 -22.67 -1.59 25.28
N ASN A 623 -23.01 -2.35 23.86
CA ASN A 623 -24.34 -2.86 23.47
C ASN A 623 -24.33 -3.21 21.97
N PRO A 624 -23.49 -4.27 21.48
CA PRO A 624 -23.38 -4.79 20.11
C PRO A 624 -24.74 -5.13 19.51
N LYS A 625 -25.72 -5.34 20.42
CA LYS A 625 -27.11 -5.56 19.99
C LYS A 625 -27.70 -4.28 19.37
N ARG A 626 -27.42 -3.13 19.78
CA ARG A 626 -27.96 -1.83 19.33
C ARG A 626 -27.36 -1.44 17.98
N TRP A 627 -26.15 -1.64 17.65
CA TRP A 627 -25.50 -1.33 16.35
C TRP A 627 -25.89 -2.36 15.29
N ILE A 628 -25.76 -3.69 15.67
CA ILE A 628 -26.23 -4.71 14.69
C ILE A 628 -27.73 -4.49 14.42
N ASP A 629 -28.41 -3.98 15.52
CA ASP A 629 -29.83 -3.61 15.28
C ASP A 629 -29.92 -2.38 14.37
N SER A 630 -28.83 -1.56 14.37
CA SER A 630 -28.81 -0.38 13.49
C SER A 630 -28.39 -0.76 12.07
N LEU A 631 -27.56 -1.98 11.98
CA LEU A 631 -27.14 -2.46 10.65
C LEU A 631 -28.24 -3.33 10.02
N VAL A 632 -29.17 -3.79 11.02
CA VAL A 632 -30.01 -4.96 10.70
C VAL A 632 -31.47 -4.56 10.91
N TYR A 633 -31.91 -3.09 10.91
CA TYR A 633 -33.39 -3.09 11.03
C TYR A 633 -33.95 -1.80 10.43
N CYS A 634 -34.54 -2.06 9.03
CA CYS A 634 -35.88 -1.47 8.78
C CYS A 634 -36.20 -1.59 7.29
N GLU A 635 -37.22 -2.37 6.87
CA GLU A 635 -37.86 -2.78 5.59
C GLU A 635 -38.39 -1.58 4.82
N ASN A 636 -38.38 -0.23 5.51
CA ASN A 636 -38.97 0.89 4.75
C ASN A 636 -38.17 2.17 5.03
N GLU A 637 -37.71 2.83 3.95
CA GLU A 637 -36.91 4.07 3.88
C GLU A 637 -37.46 5.14 4.84
N ASP A 638 -38.77 5.20 5.22
CA ASP A 638 -39.39 6.24 6.09
C ASP A 638 -39.18 5.90 7.58
N GLU A 639 -39.02 4.79 7.94
CA GLU A 639 -38.73 4.39 9.33
C GLU A 639 -37.26 4.62 9.69
N TYR A 640 -36.44 5.01 8.55
CA TYR A 640 -34.98 5.29 8.64
C TYR A 640 -34.73 6.73 9.09
N THR A 641 -35.54 7.49 8.61
CA THR A 641 -35.31 8.92 8.88
C THR A 641 -35.74 9.28 10.31
N GLU A 642 -36.68 8.45 10.75
CA GLU A 642 -37.19 8.71 12.12
C GLU A 642 -36.27 8.10 13.18
N LEU A 643 -35.65 7.04 12.91
CA LEU A 643 -34.71 6.40 13.86
C LEU A 643 -33.37 7.14 13.87
N ASP A 644 -32.98 7.63 12.69
CA ASP A 644 -31.74 8.44 12.64
C ASP A 644 -31.92 9.78 13.38
N GLU A 645 -33.13 10.22 13.27
CA GLU A 645 -33.41 11.50 13.97
C GLU A 645 -33.55 11.28 15.48
N ARG A 646 -34.05 10.10 15.82
CA ARG A 646 -34.20 9.79 17.26
C ARG A 646 -32.83 9.48 17.88
N MET A 647 -31.95 8.82 17.15
CA MET A 647 -30.63 8.41 17.68
C MET A 647 -29.69 9.62 17.73
N GLU A 648 -29.89 10.46 16.71
CA GLU A 648 -29.10 11.71 16.72
C GLU A 648 -29.53 12.64 17.86
N LYS A 649 -30.83 12.54 18.11
CA LYS A 649 -31.39 13.36 19.20
C LYS A 649 -30.98 12.81 20.57
N GLU A 650 -30.90 11.57 20.71
CA GLU A 650 -30.54 10.95 22.00
C GLU A 650 -29.02 11.03 22.23
N GLU A 651 -28.26 10.98 21.16
CA GLU A 651 -26.80 11.14 21.24
C GLU A 651 -26.41 12.59 21.58
N ILE A 652 -27.16 13.49 21.01
CA ILE A 652 -26.93 14.93 21.28
C ILE A 652 -27.37 15.27 22.72
N GLU A 653 -28.40 14.56 23.21
CA GLU A 653 -28.92 14.78 24.58
C GLU A 653 -27.99 14.14 25.63
N GLU A 654 -27.37 13.08 25.26
CA GLU A 654 -26.43 12.41 26.18
C GLU A 654 -25.09 13.18 26.23
N ILE A 655 -24.73 13.80 25.14
CA ILE A 655 -23.50 14.62 25.07
C ILE A 655 -23.73 15.96 25.79
N GLN A 656 -24.90 16.47 25.73
CA GLN A 656 -25.28 17.72 26.42
C GLN A 656 -25.45 17.49 27.92
N ALA A 657 -25.87 16.31 28.36
CA ALA A 657 -25.99 15.92 29.78
C ALA A 657 -24.59 15.71 30.39
N LEU A 658 -23.68 15.38 29.60
CA LEU A 658 -22.31 15.16 30.09
C LEU A 658 -21.52 16.47 30.11
N LYS A 659 -21.91 17.49 29.27
CA LYS A 659 -21.30 18.84 29.25
C LYS A 659 -21.87 19.72 30.39
N LYS A 660 -23.09 19.43 30.81
CA LYS A 660 -23.78 20.11 31.92
C LYS A 660 -23.25 19.61 33.27
N MET A 661 -22.85 18.39 33.32
CA MET A 661 -22.25 17.80 34.54
C MET A 661 -20.81 18.29 34.69
N GLU A 662 -20.17 18.73 33.66
CA GLU A 662 -18.79 19.25 33.66
C GLU A 662 -18.77 20.76 33.93
N LEU A 663 -19.82 21.50 33.63
CA LEU A 663 -19.99 22.95 33.88
C LEU A 663 -20.42 23.20 35.33
N ARG A 664 -21.06 22.26 35.96
CA ARG A 664 -21.46 22.29 37.38
C ARG A 664 -20.26 21.95 38.28
N ARG A 665 -19.34 21.23 37.76
CA ARG A 665 -18.10 20.88 38.50
C ARG A 665 -17.07 22.00 38.37
N LYS A 666 -17.17 22.91 37.37
CA LYS A 666 -16.25 24.03 37.13
C LYS A 666 -16.74 25.30 37.85
N PHE A 667 -18.09 25.43 38.21
CA PHE A 667 -18.76 26.51 38.95
C PHE A 667 -18.59 26.32 40.47
N GLU A 668 -18.40 25.11 40.95
CA GLU A 668 -18.13 24.78 42.36
C GLU A 668 -16.63 24.90 42.67
N ASP A 669 -15.80 24.92 41.66
CA ASP A 669 -14.33 25.15 41.74
C ASP A 669 -14.00 26.64 41.62
N TYR A 670 -14.98 27.48 41.17
CA TYR A 670 -14.95 28.95 40.98
C TYR A 670 -15.38 29.67 42.26
N ILE A 671 -16.00 29.13 43.31
CA ILE A 671 -16.47 29.72 44.59
C ILE A 671 -15.47 29.35 45.69
N ARG A 672 -14.51 28.40 45.40
CA ARG A 672 -13.45 28.02 46.36
C ARG A 672 -12.18 28.83 46.10
N ALA A 673 -12.25 29.72 44.99
CA ALA A 673 -11.10 30.53 44.54
C ALA A 673 -11.29 31.99 44.96
N TRP A 674 -12.20 32.54 46.01
CA TRP A 674 -12.31 33.98 46.30
C TRP A 674 -12.30 34.19 47.82
N THR A 675 -11.28 33.86 48.76
CA THR A 675 -10.73 34.55 49.95
C THR A 675 -9.20 34.52 49.87
N VAL A 676 -8.52 35.68 49.62
CA VAL A 676 -7.33 36.47 49.29
C VAL A 676 -6.12 35.96 50.08
N PRO A 677 -4.61 36.29 49.74
CA PRO A 677 -4.12 37.13 48.63
C PRO A 677 -2.76 36.66 48.12
N ILE A 678 -2.41 36.92 46.88
CA ILE A 678 -1.62 37.57 45.81
C ILE A 678 -0.17 37.11 45.90
N GLU A 679 0.10 35.74 45.51
CA GLU A 679 1.45 35.54 44.90
C GLU A 679 1.49 34.18 44.20
N TYR A 680 0.95 34.01 42.96
CA TYR A 680 1.65 32.85 42.35
C TYR A 680 1.32 32.79 40.85
N ARG A 681 1.87 33.56 40.03
CA ARG A 681 2.27 33.41 38.61
C ARG A 681 3.63 32.71 38.52
N ILE A 682 3.97 31.70 39.48
CA ILE A 682 5.14 30.82 39.50
C ILE A 682 4.65 29.38 39.74
N ARG A 683 3.54 28.77 39.07
CA ARG A 683 3.35 27.37 39.55
C ARG A 683 3.06 26.45 38.37
N THR A 684 3.52 26.61 37.14
CA THR A 684 3.70 25.41 36.28
C THR A 684 5.19 25.08 36.14
N LYS A 685 6.05 25.88 36.62
CA LYS A 685 7.49 25.59 36.81
C LYS A 685 7.76 25.07 38.23
N HIS A 686 6.75 25.34 39.25
CA HIS A 686 6.93 24.91 40.67
C HIS A 686 6.31 23.53 40.90
N ILE A 687 5.36 23.04 40.03
CA ILE A 687 4.82 21.67 40.20
C ILE A 687 5.73 20.68 39.46
N CYS A 688 6.43 21.15 38.40
CA CYS A 688 7.41 20.28 37.70
C CYS A 688 8.77 20.32 38.42
N ASP A 689 9.01 21.54 39.10
CA ASP A 689 10.25 21.66 39.90
C ASP A 689 10.09 20.98 41.27
N ASN A 690 8.78 20.80 41.79
CA ASN A 690 8.55 20.09 43.08
C ASN A 690 8.43 18.58 42.84
N TYR A 691 8.22 18.10 41.56
CA TYR A 691 8.16 16.67 41.20
C TYR A 691 9.55 16.16 40.80
N LYS A 692 10.44 17.22 40.35
CA LYS A 692 11.83 16.91 39.94
C LYS A 692 12.72 16.73 41.16
N LYS A 693 12.21 17.16 42.41
CA LYS A 693 13.09 17.05 43.59
C LYS A 693 12.63 15.91 44.49
N ASP A 694 11.56 15.12 43.97
CA ASP A 694 11.08 14.07 44.89
C ASP A 694 11.60 12.71 44.39
N LYS A 695 12.87 12.38 44.75
CA LYS A 695 13.60 11.13 44.48
C LYS A 695 12.67 9.91 44.64
N LYS A 696 11.58 10.10 45.35
CA LYS A 696 10.66 8.97 45.60
C LYS A 696 9.75 8.72 44.39
N VAL A 697 9.46 9.74 43.66
CA VAL A 697 8.55 9.60 42.49
C VAL A 697 9.34 9.05 41.30
N HIS A 698 10.60 9.55 41.23
CA HIS A 698 11.47 8.98 40.18
C HIS A 698 11.77 7.51 40.45
N LYS A 699 12.02 7.17 41.68
CA LYS A 699 12.22 5.76 42.07
C LYS A 699 10.96 4.92 41.82
N TYR A 700 9.81 5.51 41.97
CA TYR A 700 8.54 4.80 41.77
C TYR A 700 8.32 4.50 40.28
N TYR A 701 8.67 5.47 39.38
CA TYR A 701 8.45 5.22 37.94
C TYR A 701 9.49 4.22 37.40
N LYS A 702 10.67 4.26 38.10
CA LYS A 702 11.69 3.27 37.69
C LYS A 702 11.27 1.86 38.12
N GLN A 703 10.66 1.82 39.27
CA GLN A 703 10.19 0.49 39.74
C GLN A 703 9.02 -0.01 38.89
N ILE A 704 8.28 0.93 38.38
CA ILE A 704 7.11 0.51 37.57
C ILE A 704 7.59 0.09 36.18
N ILE A 705 8.65 0.84 35.77
CA ILE A 705 9.13 0.48 34.42
C ILE A 705 9.87 -0.86 34.50
N LYS A 706 10.58 -1.09 35.60
CA LYS A 706 11.33 -2.36 35.76
C LYS A 706 10.38 -3.53 36.02
N LYS A 707 9.32 -3.19 36.71
CA LYS A 707 8.42 -4.32 37.11
C LYS A 707 7.39 -4.60 36.00
N ASN A 708 7.12 -3.48 35.24
CA ASN A 708 5.86 -3.70 34.47
C ASN A 708 6.14 -3.53 32.98
N ILE A 709 7.41 -3.05 32.77
CA ILE A 709 7.53 -2.72 31.33
C ILE A 709 8.76 -3.47 30.79
N LEU A 710 9.73 -3.75 31.67
CA LEU A 710 10.98 -4.33 31.15
C LEU A 710 10.85 -5.86 31.11
N LEU A 711 11.30 -6.47 29.93
CA LEU A 711 11.16 -7.92 29.68
C LEU A 711 12.43 -8.65 30.11
N ASP A 712 12.96 -8.55 31.30
CA ASP A 712 14.28 -9.12 31.65
C ASP A 712 14.16 -10.63 31.94
N GLU A 713 13.03 -11.26 32.36
CA GLU A 713 12.91 -12.69 32.76
C GLU A 713 12.41 -13.53 31.58
N LYS A 714 11.98 -12.95 30.42
CA LYS A 714 11.44 -13.72 29.27
C LYS A 714 12.42 -13.67 28.09
N LYS A 715 13.53 -12.95 28.41
CA LYS A 715 14.56 -12.81 27.36
C LYS A 715 15.29 -14.15 27.16
N ASN A 716 15.55 -14.79 28.27
CA ASN A 716 16.26 -16.08 28.17
C ASN A 716 15.37 -17.16 27.53
N GLU A 717 14.15 -16.94 27.63
CA GLU A 717 13.23 -17.93 27.04
C GLU A 717 13.07 -17.71 25.52
N VAL A 718 13.16 -16.32 25.17
CA VAL A 718 13.02 -16.08 23.72
C VAL A 718 14.32 -16.51 23.01
N CYS A 719 15.43 -16.32 23.72
CA CYS A 719 16.70 -16.76 23.12
C CYS A 719 16.77 -18.29 23.04
N LYS A 720 16.18 -18.96 24.00
CA LYS A 720 16.16 -20.44 23.95
C LYS A 720 15.30 -20.94 22.79
N VAL A 721 14.25 -20.27 22.55
CA VAL A 721 13.33 -20.71 21.48
C VAL A 721 13.96 -20.41 20.11
N VAL A 722 14.70 -19.20 20.12
CA VAL A 722 15.28 -18.84 18.80
C VAL A 722 16.44 -19.79 18.49
N ASN A 723 17.13 -20.16 19.52
CA ASN A 723 18.24 -21.11 19.29
C ASN A 723 17.71 -22.48 18.88
N LYS A 724 16.63 -22.92 19.50
CA LYS A 724 16.03 -24.20 19.09
C LYS A 724 15.54 -24.13 17.62
N PHE A 725 15.04 -22.95 17.38
CA PHE A 725 14.54 -22.75 16.01
C PHE A 725 15.69 -22.78 15.01
N THR A 726 16.74 -22.10 15.25
CA THR A 726 17.88 -22.03 14.31
C THR A 726 18.55 -23.40 14.19
N LYS A 727 18.58 -24.14 15.30
CA LYS A 727 19.16 -25.48 15.25
C LYS A 727 18.36 -26.43 14.35
N GLU A 728 17.07 -26.36 14.37
CA GLU A 728 16.23 -27.24 13.55
C GLU A 728 16.40 -26.89 12.07
N LEU A 729 16.67 -25.56 11.80
CA LEU A 729 16.87 -25.20 10.39
C LEU A 729 18.23 -25.71 9.89
N MET A 730 19.12 -25.61 10.83
CA MET A 730 20.46 -26.07 10.39
C MET A 730 20.46 -27.58 10.18
N GLN A 731 19.71 -28.31 11.01
CA GLN A 731 19.67 -29.79 10.84
C GLN A 731 18.91 -30.17 9.56
N ALA A 732 17.98 -29.45 9.36
CA ALA A 732 17.20 -29.77 8.15
C ALA A 732 18.02 -29.48 6.88
N CYS A 733 18.86 -28.46 6.99
CA CYS A 733 19.66 -28.09 5.80
C CYS A 733 20.71 -29.16 5.50
N GLN A 734 21.13 -29.93 6.52
CA GLN A 734 22.16 -30.96 6.30
C GLN A 734 21.59 -32.16 5.54
N TYR A 735 20.25 -32.34 5.50
CA TYR A 735 19.68 -33.56 4.93
C TYR A 735 19.20 -33.30 3.50
N GLU A 736 19.40 -32.04 3.13
CA GLU A 736 18.93 -31.73 1.76
C GLU A 736 20.13 -31.28 0.92
N LYS A 737 20.38 -32.20 -0.20
CA LYS A 737 21.49 -31.88 -1.14
C LYS A 737 21.19 -30.60 -1.92
N ASN A 738 22.11 -29.54 -1.66
CA ASN A 738 22.01 -28.25 -2.36
C ASN A 738 21.01 -27.31 -1.68
N CYS A 739 20.99 -27.33 -0.29
CA CYS A 739 20.09 -26.46 0.48
C CYS A 739 20.62 -25.02 0.47
N PRO A 740 19.81 -24.14 -0.05
CA PRO A 740 20.24 -22.73 -0.14
C PRO A 740 20.61 -22.15 1.23
N PHE A 741 19.98 -22.68 2.23
CA PHE A 741 20.32 -22.18 3.59
C PHE A 741 21.74 -22.58 3.98
N SER A 742 22.35 -23.55 3.28
CA SER A 742 23.74 -23.96 3.63
C SER A 742 24.73 -22.81 3.40
N GLN A 743 24.31 -21.77 2.77
CA GLN A 743 25.19 -20.61 2.48
C GLN A 743 25.06 -19.54 3.57
N VAL A 744 24.09 -19.69 4.38
CA VAL A 744 23.98 -18.79 5.55
C VAL A 744 25.05 -19.18 6.58
N TYR A 745 25.90 -18.12 6.82
CA TYR A 745 27.02 -18.52 7.71
C TYR A 745 26.73 -18.10 9.15
N GLY A 746 25.67 -17.13 9.34
CA GLY A 746 25.39 -16.73 10.74
C GLY A 746 24.00 -16.10 10.86
N ALA A 747 23.62 -15.85 12.17
CA ALA A 747 22.33 -15.17 12.44
C ALA A 747 22.48 -14.22 13.63
N ILE A 748 21.71 -13.05 13.51
CA ILE A 748 21.72 -12.13 14.67
C ILE A 748 20.28 -11.79 15.05
N LEU A 749 20.20 -11.39 16.41
CA LEU A 749 18.86 -10.89 16.83
C LEU A 749 18.78 -9.37 16.60
N GLY A 750 17.74 -8.97 15.74
CA GLY A 750 17.61 -7.53 15.44
C GLY A 750 16.63 -6.81 16.38
N GLU A 751 16.81 -5.34 16.59
CA GLU A 751 15.88 -4.32 17.12
C GLU A 751 15.82 -4.39 18.64
N CYS A 752 14.64 -4.54 19.24
CA CYS A 752 14.31 -4.25 20.65
C CYS A 752 14.87 -5.35 21.56
N LEU A 753 15.14 -6.64 20.93
CA LEU A 753 15.67 -7.68 21.83
C LEU A 753 17.18 -7.51 22.03
N GLN A 754 17.81 -7.05 20.85
CA GLN A 754 19.27 -6.83 20.99
C GLN A 754 19.56 -5.53 21.76
N ASN A 755 18.47 -4.58 21.67
CA ASN A 755 18.69 -3.28 22.36
C ASN A 755 18.14 -3.31 23.79
N ARG A 756 17.64 -4.45 24.11
CA ARG A 756 16.99 -4.63 25.44
C ARG A 756 15.93 -3.56 25.69
N LEU A 757 15.24 -3.22 24.61
CA LEU A 757 14.20 -2.18 24.75
C LEU A 757 12.83 -2.75 24.36
N ALA A 758 12.76 -4.13 24.66
CA ALA A 758 11.46 -4.73 24.29
C ALA A 758 10.46 -4.53 25.44
N ILE A 759 9.20 -4.14 25.12
CA ILE A 759 8.18 -3.99 26.20
C ILE A 759 7.40 -5.30 26.32
N ARG A 760 7.04 -5.86 27.44
CA ARG A 760 6.54 -7.16 27.91
C ARG A 760 5.41 -7.67 26.98
N HIS A 761 4.70 -6.82 26.30
CA HIS A 761 3.45 -7.31 25.66
C HIS A 761 3.57 -7.22 24.14
N LYS A 762 4.88 -6.89 23.71
CA LYS A 762 5.12 -6.88 22.25
C LYS A 762 6.62 -7.05 21.98
N HIS A 763 6.90 -8.35 21.66
CA HIS A 763 8.35 -8.55 21.37
C HIS A 763 8.53 -8.96 19.92
N ASN A 764 8.36 -7.92 19.02
CA ASN A 764 8.68 -8.25 17.62
C ASN A 764 10.18 -8.55 17.46
N SER A 765 10.39 -9.89 17.79
CA SER A 765 11.84 -10.22 17.72
C SER A 765 12.25 -10.48 16.26
N ILE A 766 13.29 -9.69 15.90
CA ILE A 766 13.78 -9.81 14.51
C ILE A 766 15.02 -10.71 14.52
N ILE A 767 14.85 -11.85 13.63
CA ILE A 767 16.08 -12.65 13.43
C ILE A 767 16.64 -12.36 12.04
N ILE A 768 17.93 -12.05 12.05
CA ILE A 768 18.51 -11.72 10.73
C ILE A 768 19.54 -12.81 10.39
N PHE A 769 19.25 -13.55 9.27
CA PHE A 769 20.25 -14.52 8.80
C PHE A 769 21.20 -13.87 7.78
N LEU A 770 22.49 -14.21 7.96
CA LEU A 770 23.48 -13.52 7.12
C LEU A 770 24.15 -14.54 6.19
N PHE A 771 24.32 -14.10 4.96
CA PHE A 771 25.16 -14.95 4.08
C PHE A 771 26.17 -14.08 3.35
N GLN A 772 27.30 -14.78 2.98
CA GLN A 772 28.43 -13.99 2.44
C GLN A 772 28.35 -13.99 0.90
N LEU A 773 28.62 -12.70 0.38
CA LEU A 773 28.67 -12.62 -1.09
C LEU A 773 30.09 -12.95 -1.58
N GLY A 774 30.23 -14.09 -2.32
CA GLY A 774 31.56 -14.55 -2.79
C GLY A 774 32.39 -13.42 -3.41
N LYS A 775 33.79 -13.38 -3.22
CA LYS A 775 34.74 -12.34 -3.69
C LYS A 775 34.62 -12.14 -5.21
N ASN A 776 34.12 -13.27 -5.94
CA ASN A 776 34.03 -13.16 -7.42
C ASN A 776 32.66 -12.64 -7.85
N ASN A 777 31.77 -12.40 -6.81
CA ASN A 777 30.39 -11.95 -7.15
C ASN A 777 30.08 -10.62 -6.45
N LYS A 778 31.09 -9.90 -6.09
CA LYS A 778 30.91 -8.71 -5.22
C LYS A 778 30.21 -7.59 -5.99
N HIS A 779 30.04 -7.87 -7.33
CA HIS A 779 29.30 -6.80 -8.04
C HIS A 779 27.99 -7.36 -8.62
N ASN A 780 27.74 -8.64 -8.13
CA ASN A 780 26.52 -9.19 -8.76
C ASN A 780 25.32 -9.12 -7.81
N LEU A 781 24.75 -7.93 -7.65
CA LEU A 781 23.62 -7.69 -6.73
C LEU A 781 22.39 -8.52 -7.15
N TYR A 782 22.48 -8.90 -8.35
CA TYR A 782 21.41 -9.81 -8.80
C TYR A 782 21.51 -11.18 -8.13
N TYR A 783 22.72 -11.61 -8.03
CA TYR A 783 22.93 -12.92 -7.38
C TYR A 783 22.58 -12.85 -5.89
N ALA A 784 22.88 -11.75 -5.29
CA ALA A 784 22.60 -11.60 -3.85
C ALA A 784 21.09 -11.56 -3.58
N GLU A 785 20.41 -10.86 -4.40
CA GLU A 785 18.94 -10.79 -4.20
C GLU A 785 18.31 -12.17 -4.42
N LYS A 786 18.88 -12.89 -5.40
CA LYS A 786 18.32 -14.23 -5.69
C LYS A 786 18.61 -15.22 -4.56
N LYS A 787 19.63 -15.04 -4.11
CA LYS A 787 19.98 -15.98 -3.02
C LYS A 787 19.19 -15.67 -1.75
N GLN A 788 19.13 -14.40 -1.43
CA GLN A 788 18.30 -14.01 -0.27
C GLN A 788 16.88 -14.59 -0.39
N GLN A 789 16.44 -14.61 -1.55
CA GLN A 789 15.04 -15.09 -1.73
C GLN A 789 14.99 -16.62 -1.65
N GLN A 790 16.10 -17.31 -2.07
CA GLN A 790 16.12 -18.78 -2.00
C GLN A 790 16.22 -19.27 -0.54
N ILE A 791 16.91 -18.49 0.14
CA ILE A 791 17.05 -18.87 1.56
C ILE A 791 15.72 -18.65 2.29
N LEU A 792 15.07 -17.54 2.04
CA LEU A 792 13.79 -17.27 2.76
C LEU A 792 12.72 -18.27 2.32
N ALA A 793 12.99 -18.71 1.06
CA ALA A 793 11.98 -19.67 0.55
C ALA A 793 12.19 -21.06 1.18
N TRP A 794 13.36 -21.31 1.31
CA TRP A 794 13.65 -22.62 1.94
C TRP A 794 13.19 -22.65 3.40
N ILE A 795 13.47 -21.58 4.18
CA ILE A 795 13.05 -21.52 5.60
C ILE A 795 11.52 -21.60 5.69
N ARG A 796 11.13 -21.13 4.69
CA ARG A 796 9.65 -21.13 4.66
C ARG A 796 9.11 -22.55 4.46
N LYS A 797 9.65 -23.27 3.57
CA LYS A 797 9.19 -24.64 3.25
C LYS A 797 9.36 -25.57 4.46
N TYR A 798 10.18 -25.25 5.08
CA TYR A 798 10.50 -26.16 6.18
C TYR A 798 9.55 -25.92 7.36
N PHE A 799 8.92 -24.76 7.59
CA PHE A 799 8.10 -24.51 8.79
C PHE A 799 6.65 -24.25 8.39
N GLU A 800 6.18 -24.99 7.39
CA GLU A 800 4.92 -24.92 6.64
C GLU A 800 3.70 -24.99 7.54
N LYS A 801 3.87 -25.26 9.03
CA LYS A 801 2.63 -25.50 9.79
C LYS A 801 2.44 -24.37 10.82
N GLU A 802 3.25 -23.10 10.76
CA GLU A 802 3.02 -22.03 11.80
C GLU A 802 3.30 -20.65 11.25
N ARG A 803 2.22 -19.92 10.38
CA ARG A 803 2.73 -18.78 9.59
C ARG A 803 1.90 -17.52 9.84
N LEU A 804 2.75 -15.99 9.82
CA LEU A 804 2.20 -14.66 9.42
C LEU A 804 3.23 -13.91 8.57
N TYR A 805 2.83 -13.29 7.27
CA TYR A 805 3.68 -12.74 6.19
C TYR A 805 3.92 -11.24 6.44
N SER A 806 5.33 -10.77 6.21
CA SER A 806 5.66 -9.32 6.03
C SER A 806 6.45 -9.16 4.73
N GLU A 807 6.15 -7.94 3.91
CA GLU A 807 6.68 -7.51 2.61
C GLU A 807 8.19 -7.40 2.64
N ARG A 808 8.85 -7.46 3.87
CA ARG A 808 10.31 -7.19 3.90
C ARG A 808 11.03 -8.30 4.66
N GLY A 809 10.33 -9.51 5.14
CA GLY A 809 10.87 -10.56 6.01
C GLY A 809 9.80 -11.62 6.31
N LEU A 810 10.37 -12.77 7.02
CA LEU A 810 9.46 -13.89 7.35
C LEU A 810 9.08 -13.86 8.84
N ARG A 811 7.71 -13.61 9.00
CA ARG A 811 7.27 -13.65 10.42
C ARG A 811 6.86 -15.08 10.80
N ILE A 812 7.52 -15.72 11.78
CA ILE A 812 7.26 -17.13 12.15
C ILE A 812 6.92 -17.19 13.65
N LYS A 813 5.76 -17.88 13.76
CA LYS A 813 5.49 -18.18 15.18
C LYS A 813 6.07 -19.55 15.56
N TYR A 814 6.93 -19.54 16.34
CA TYR A 814 7.57 -20.79 16.80
C TYR A 814 7.48 -20.88 18.32
N GLY A 815 6.62 -21.93 18.70
CA GLY A 815 6.29 -21.97 20.15
C GLY A 815 5.39 -20.80 20.55
N LYS A 816 5.84 -20.03 21.70
CA LYS A 816 4.99 -18.91 22.19
C LYS A 816 5.54 -17.58 21.69
N CYS A 817 6.58 -17.76 20.73
CA CYS A 817 7.18 -16.48 20.30
C CYS A 817 6.92 -16.27 18.80
N GLU A 818 7.00 -14.98 18.60
CA GLU A 818 6.88 -14.62 17.18
C GLU A 818 8.12 -13.83 16.73
N PHE A 819 8.54 -14.33 15.51
CA PHE A 819 9.75 -13.64 15.05
C PHE A 819 9.55 -13.13 13.62
N ASN A 820 10.33 -11.91 13.43
CA ASN A 820 10.51 -11.49 12.03
C ASN A 820 11.90 -11.90 11.53
N ILE A 821 11.78 -12.75 10.46
CA ILE A 821 13.07 -13.29 9.99
C ILE A 821 13.48 -12.51 8.73
N PHE A 822 14.75 -11.97 8.83
CA PHE A 822 15.29 -11.29 7.64
C PHE A 822 16.58 -11.99 7.22
N VAL A 823 16.78 -11.91 5.84
CA VAL A 823 18.05 -12.46 5.33
C VAL A 823 18.85 -11.31 4.70
N ALA A 824 20.04 -11.15 5.24
CA ALA A 824 20.84 -10.05 4.70
C ALA A 824 22.21 -10.60 4.24
N PHE A 825 22.79 -9.89 3.21
CA PHE A 825 24.13 -10.36 2.80
C PHE A 825 25.19 -9.38 3.29
N THR A 826 26.35 -10.02 3.49
CA THR A 826 27.53 -9.20 3.83
C THR A 826 28.67 -9.52 2.88
N TYR A 827 29.56 -8.54 2.78
CA TYR A 827 30.66 -8.77 1.82
C TYR A 827 31.75 -9.63 2.46
N GLU A 828 31.86 -9.56 3.78
CA GLU A 828 32.83 -10.43 4.48
C GLU A 828 32.13 -11.18 5.62
N ARG A 829 32.72 -12.46 5.78
CA ARG A 829 32.15 -13.24 6.90
C ARG A 829 32.57 -12.62 8.23
N GLN A 830 31.53 -12.42 9.00
CA GLN A 830 31.87 -11.84 10.32
C GLN A 830 31.90 -12.94 11.39
N LYS A 831 33.12 -13.16 11.99
CA LYS A 831 33.39 -14.31 12.89
C LYS A 831 32.41 -14.32 14.07
N TYR A 832 31.81 -13.18 14.49
CA TYR A 832 31.01 -13.16 15.75
C TYR A 832 29.53 -13.39 15.43
N CYS A 833 29.24 -13.53 14.12
CA CYS A 833 27.83 -13.83 13.76
C CYS A 833 27.72 -15.24 13.20
N GLN A 834 29.01 -16.03 13.34
CA GLN A 834 29.01 -17.38 12.74
C GLN A 834 28.36 -18.39 13.71
N PHE A 835 27.61 -19.25 13.05
CA PHE A 835 26.99 -20.30 13.89
C PHE A 835 28.08 -21.02 14.70
N ASN A 836 27.94 -21.15 16.08
CA ASN A 836 28.78 -21.96 17.01
C ASN A 836 30.04 -21.19 17.41
N PHE A 837 30.07 -19.79 17.36
CA PHE A 837 31.21 -18.91 17.66
C PHE A 837 31.68 -19.08 19.12
N LYS A 838 30.82 -19.54 20.19
CA LYS A 838 31.25 -19.55 21.60
C LYS A 838 31.31 -20.99 22.11
N GLY A 839 31.51 -22.04 21.15
CA GLY A 839 31.85 -23.41 21.60
C GLY A 839 30.80 -23.98 22.56
N ASN A 840 29.59 -23.22 22.88
CA ASN A 840 28.60 -23.66 23.88
C ASN A 840 27.28 -24.00 23.19
N LYS A 841 27.27 -24.71 22.05
CA LYS A 841 26.11 -25.31 21.33
C LYS A 841 24.99 -24.28 21.14
N GLN A 842 25.35 -22.79 21.57
CA GLN A 842 24.27 -21.84 21.26
C GLN A 842 24.59 -21.09 19.96
N HIS A 843 23.58 -21.14 19.07
CA HIS A 843 23.79 -20.57 17.71
C HIS A 843 23.42 -19.09 17.68
N LEU A 844 22.64 -18.57 18.67
CA LEU A 844 22.28 -17.14 18.71
C LEU A 844 22.38 -16.64 20.15
N HIS A 845 23.22 -15.55 20.38
CA HIS A 845 23.26 -14.92 21.73
C HIS A 845 23.24 -13.40 21.60
N LEU A 846 22.78 -12.84 22.65
CA LEU A 846 22.81 -11.36 22.66
C LEU A 846 24.27 -10.86 22.68
N PHE A 847 24.45 -10.01 21.75
CA PHE A 847 25.83 -9.51 21.67
C PHE A 847 26.19 -8.67 22.91
N ASN A 848 27.36 -9.05 23.50
CA ASN A 848 27.82 -8.09 24.54
C ASN A 848 28.37 -6.81 23.91
N SER A 849 28.58 -5.87 24.71
CA SER A 849 28.92 -4.51 24.23
C SER A 849 30.14 -4.53 23.30
N GLU A 850 31.12 -5.42 23.58
CA GLU A 850 32.34 -5.46 22.73
C GLU A 850 32.03 -6.05 21.35
N GLU A 851 31.15 -6.99 21.29
CA GLU A 851 30.77 -7.62 20.02
C GLU A 851 29.92 -6.68 19.16
N VAL A 852 28.98 -5.90 19.81
CA VAL A 852 28.17 -4.93 19.04
C VAL A 852 29.08 -3.84 18.47
N GLU A 853 30.11 -3.47 19.29
CA GLU A 853 31.04 -2.43 18.80
C GLU A 853 31.87 -2.95 17.62
N LYS A 854 32.36 -4.11 17.79
CA LYS A 854 33.14 -4.69 16.68
C LYS A 854 32.28 -4.88 15.42
N MET A 855 31.06 -5.23 15.57
CA MET A 855 30.15 -5.38 14.41
C MET A 855 29.84 -4.03 13.76
N ALA A 856 29.64 -3.06 14.66
CA ALA A 856 29.36 -1.72 14.10
C ALA A 856 30.56 -1.21 13.29
N TYR A 857 31.75 -1.56 13.81
CA TYR A 857 32.95 -1.11 13.09
C TYR A 857 33.09 -1.83 11.75
N ASP A 858 32.81 -3.07 11.78
CA ASP A 858 32.91 -3.86 10.53
C ASP A 858 31.88 -3.39 9.50
N LEU A 859 30.69 -2.94 9.98
CA LEU A 859 29.65 -2.46 9.03
C LEU A 859 30.06 -1.10 8.45
N VAL A 860 30.69 -0.34 9.36
CA VAL A 860 31.08 1.01 8.88
C VAL A 860 32.26 0.86 7.90
N SER A 861 33.10 -0.11 8.16
CA SER A 861 34.28 -0.26 7.28
C SER A 861 33.86 -0.81 5.91
N ASN A 862 32.59 -1.41 5.84
CA ASN A 862 32.14 -1.94 4.54
C ASN A 862 31.15 -0.97 3.87
N TYR A 863 31.00 0.19 4.48
CA TYR A 863 29.98 1.16 4.01
C TYR A 863 30.31 1.62 2.59
N ASN A 864 31.61 1.84 2.36
CA ASN A 864 31.97 2.35 1.02
C ASN A 864 31.65 1.33 -0.07
N GLN A 865 31.71 0.09 0.36
CA GLN A 865 31.34 -0.95 -0.63
C GLN A 865 29.83 -0.95 -0.89
N TYR A 866 29.03 -0.65 0.06
CA TYR A 866 27.57 -0.54 -0.14
C TYR A 866 27.23 0.75 -0.92
N LYS A 867 28.01 1.76 -0.61
CA LYS A 867 27.78 3.06 -1.28
C LYS A 867 28.12 2.96 -2.78
N ASN A 868 29.18 2.23 -3.01
CA ASN A 868 29.57 2.09 -4.42
C ASN A 868 28.58 1.19 -5.18
N ALA A 869 27.96 0.31 -4.42
CA ALA A 869 26.96 -0.59 -5.04
C ALA A 869 25.63 0.14 -5.27
N ILE A 870 25.34 1.31 -4.59
CA ILE A 870 24.07 2.06 -4.68
C ILE A 870 24.09 2.95 -5.92
N GLN A 871 25.17 3.10 -6.58
CA GLN A 871 25.23 3.93 -7.79
C GLN A 871 24.63 3.18 -8.99
N ASP A 872 24.24 1.91 -8.69
CA ASP A 872 23.47 1.16 -9.70
C ASP A 872 21.96 1.27 -9.43
N HIS A 873 21.18 2.21 -10.13
CA HIS A 873 19.79 2.64 -9.87
C HIS A 873 18.81 1.47 -9.98
N LYS A 874 19.34 0.26 -10.47
CA LYS A 874 18.41 -0.86 -10.69
C LYS A 874 18.17 -1.63 -9.38
N TYR A 875 18.98 -1.43 -8.29
CA TYR A 875 18.83 -2.26 -7.08
C TYR A 875 18.81 -1.37 -5.84
N ILE A 876 18.39 -0.17 -6.04
CA ILE A 876 18.47 0.81 -4.93
C ILE A 876 17.49 0.40 -3.82
N ASP A 877 16.42 -0.18 -4.19
CA ASP A 877 15.45 -0.57 -3.12
C ASP A 877 15.96 -1.80 -2.36
N PHE A 878 16.62 -2.79 -3.03
CA PHE A 878 17.18 -4.00 -2.41
C PHE A 878 18.37 -3.65 -1.52
N LEU A 879 19.15 -2.73 -2.02
CA LEU A 879 20.31 -2.31 -1.21
C LEU A 879 19.87 -1.48 0.00
N ASN A 880 18.79 -0.66 -0.26
CA ASN A 880 18.27 0.11 0.90
C ASN A 880 17.65 -0.82 1.95
N GLN A 881 17.18 -1.87 1.44
CA GLN A 881 16.59 -2.82 2.41
C GLN A 881 17.70 -3.57 3.17
N ASN A 882 18.66 -4.02 2.42
CA ASN A 882 19.79 -4.70 3.07
C ASN A 882 20.50 -3.77 4.07
N MET A 883 20.51 -2.44 3.69
CA MET A 883 21.18 -1.47 4.60
C MET A 883 20.31 -1.19 5.84
N ASP A 884 19.03 -1.17 5.56
CA ASP A 884 18.13 -0.94 6.72
C ASP A 884 18.25 -2.09 7.74
N ILE A 885 18.50 -3.31 7.14
CA ILE A 885 18.58 -4.48 8.04
C ILE A 885 19.96 -4.49 8.74
N VAL A 886 20.88 -4.00 7.94
CA VAL A 886 22.25 -4.03 8.50
C VAL A 886 22.43 -2.86 9.46
N PHE A 887 21.68 -1.76 9.24
CA PHE A 887 21.77 -0.57 10.11
C PHE A 887 21.06 -0.79 11.43
N THR A 888 20.27 -1.81 11.47
CA THR A 888 19.67 -2.13 12.78
C THR A 888 20.77 -2.49 13.81
N ILE A 889 21.90 -2.92 13.28
CA ILE A 889 23.03 -3.26 14.18
C ILE A 889 23.71 -1.97 14.67
N LEU A 890 23.84 -1.05 13.75
CA LEU A 890 24.44 0.24 14.16
C LEU A 890 23.52 0.97 15.15
N ARG A 891 22.40 0.77 14.89
CA ARG A 891 21.43 1.37 15.84
C ARG A 891 21.57 0.76 17.25
N THR A 892 21.69 -0.53 17.27
CA THR A 892 21.87 -1.18 18.58
C THR A 892 23.13 -0.65 19.28
N TYR A 893 24.09 -0.37 18.46
CA TYR A 893 25.34 0.18 19.04
C TYR A 893 25.10 1.56 19.67
N TYR A 894 24.28 2.38 19.00
CA TYR A 894 24.15 3.77 19.48
C TYR A 894 23.12 3.86 20.60
N ILE A 895 22.33 2.81 20.72
CA ILE A 895 21.28 2.94 21.75
C ILE A 895 21.70 2.14 22.99
N ARG A 896 22.98 1.77 23.07
CA ARG A 896 23.45 1.01 24.24
C ARG A 896 23.51 1.92 25.48
N LYS A 897 23.33 1.15 26.53
CA LYS A 897 23.25 1.88 27.82
C LYS A 897 24.51 2.73 28.04
N ASP A 898 25.65 2.26 27.52
CA ASP A 898 26.89 3.01 27.78
C ASP A 898 26.94 4.29 26.94
N HIS A 899 26.04 4.34 25.87
CA HIS A 899 26.13 5.53 25.00
C HIS A 899 25.02 6.54 25.31
N ILE A 900 23.80 6.04 25.64
CA ILE A 900 22.73 7.07 25.72
C ILE A 900 22.28 7.19 27.18
N GLY A 901 22.87 6.28 28.10
CA GLY A 901 22.52 6.37 29.54
C GLY A 901 21.19 5.68 29.86
N ASN A 902 20.97 5.25 31.17
CA ASN A 902 19.78 4.48 31.62
C ASN A 902 18.51 5.32 31.56
N GLU A 903 18.76 6.60 31.72
CA GLU A 903 17.53 7.42 31.76
C GLU A 903 16.92 7.57 30.36
N THR A 904 17.69 7.65 29.39
CA THR A 904 17.18 7.77 28.01
C THR A 904 16.56 6.45 27.55
N ARG A 905 17.16 5.42 28.01
CA ARG A 905 16.57 4.11 27.65
C ARG A 905 15.20 3.93 28.30
N PHE A 906 15.13 4.41 29.53
CA PHE A 906 13.81 4.31 30.20
C PHE A 906 12.77 5.18 29.48
N ALA A 907 13.26 6.29 29.01
CA ALA A 907 12.32 7.19 28.29
C ALA A 907 11.82 6.52 27.01
N ILE A 908 12.75 5.83 26.34
CA ILE A 908 12.35 5.12 25.10
C ILE A 908 11.28 4.07 25.45
N LEU A 909 11.49 3.34 26.55
CA LEU A 909 10.54 2.29 26.94
C LEU A 909 9.17 2.90 27.30
N VAL A 910 9.22 4.10 27.95
CA VAL A 910 7.94 4.72 28.37
C VAL A 910 7.19 5.19 27.13
N LEU A 911 7.89 5.75 26.19
CA LEU A 911 7.19 6.30 25.01
C LEU A 911 6.72 5.16 24.08
N LYS A 912 7.52 4.04 24.08
CA LYS A 912 7.04 2.89 23.29
C LYS A 912 5.81 2.27 23.95
N ALA A 913 5.89 2.24 25.33
CA ALA A 913 4.70 1.75 26.05
C ALA A 913 3.48 2.65 25.80
N TRP A 914 3.81 3.96 25.81
CA TRP A 914 2.73 4.94 25.56
C TRP A 914 2.16 4.74 24.14
N LYS A 915 3.11 4.55 23.26
CA LYS A 915 2.66 4.32 21.88
C LYS A 915 1.81 3.04 21.80
N TYR A 916 2.31 1.98 22.37
CA TYR A 916 1.55 0.71 22.41
C TYR A 916 0.17 0.91 23.05
N TYR A 917 0.21 1.74 24.14
CA TYR A 917 -1.09 2.00 24.82
C TYR A 917 -2.05 2.71 23.86
N LEU A 918 -1.52 3.67 23.13
CA LEU A 918 -2.39 4.42 22.20
C LEU A 918 -2.85 3.51 21.05
N SER A 919 -1.78 2.62 20.68
CA SER A 919 -2.15 1.70 19.60
C SER A 919 -3.21 0.71 20.05
N ARG A 920 -3.08 0.32 21.30
CA ARG A 920 -4.09 -0.60 21.85
C ARG A 920 -5.45 0.09 21.99
N ARG A 921 -5.45 1.49 22.18
CA ARG A 921 -6.74 2.19 22.40
C ARG A 921 -7.26 2.77 21.09
N LYS A 922 -6.47 2.44 20.03
CA LYS A 922 -6.83 2.79 18.64
C LYS A 922 -6.98 4.28 18.46
N ILE A 923 -6.51 5.13 19.37
CA ILE A 923 -6.58 6.60 19.35
C ILE A 923 -5.66 7.13 18.25
N CYS A 924 -4.71 6.23 17.73
CA CYS A 924 -3.88 6.69 16.60
C CYS A 924 -2.98 5.52 16.15
N TYR A 925 -3.10 5.07 14.85
CA TYR A 925 -2.52 3.77 14.42
C TYR A 925 -1.19 4.03 13.69
N ASP A 926 -0.73 5.57 13.77
CA ASP A 926 0.54 5.65 13.00
C ASP A 926 1.30 6.91 13.40
N PHE A 927 1.36 7.01 14.66
CA PHE A 927 1.76 8.26 15.34
C PHE A 927 3.29 8.31 15.47
N ILE A 928 4.25 7.09 15.13
CA ILE A 928 5.72 7.24 15.17
C ILE A 928 6.35 5.85 15.32
N GLU A 929 7.20 5.39 14.31
CA GLU A 929 7.91 4.09 14.39
C GLU A 929 8.85 4.05 15.60
N ASP A 930 8.96 2.78 16.17
CA ASP A 930 9.82 2.62 17.37
C ASP A 930 11.22 3.21 17.09
N VAL A 931 11.53 3.13 15.80
CA VAL A 931 12.88 3.66 15.49
C VAL A 931 12.88 5.18 15.62
N SER A 932 11.80 5.75 15.25
CA SER A 932 11.70 7.23 15.37
C SER A 932 11.66 7.67 16.83
N ILE A 933 11.02 6.88 17.66
CA ILE A 933 10.98 7.23 19.10
C ILE A 933 12.40 7.10 19.68
N GLU A 934 13.11 6.04 19.18
CA GLU A 934 14.48 5.87 19.73
C GLU A 934 15.38 7.03 19.29
N MET A 935 15.13 7.49 18.05
CA MET A 935 15.99 8.57 17.54
C MET A 935 15.64 9.91 18.19
N LEU A 936 14.40 10.09 18.40
CA LEU A 936 13.98 11.35 19.04
C LEU A 936 14.48 11.43 20.49
N CYS A 937 14.55 10.30 21.08
CA CYS A 937 15.00 10.33 22.49
C CYS A 937 16.50 10.58 22.57
N VAL A 938 17.23 9.98 21.58
CA VAL A 938 18.69 10.23 21.59
C VAL A 938 18.96 11.70 21.26
N TYR A 939 18.17 12.16 20.34
CA TYR A 939 18.33 13.57 19.97
C TYR A 939 17.93 14.49 21.11
N ALA A 940 16.90 14.14 21.77
CA ALA A 940 16.44 14.97 22.90
C ALA A 940 17.50 15.01 24.01
N LYS A 941 18.13 13.90 24.23
CA LYS A 941 19.19 13.89 25.26
C LYS A 941 20.37 14.79 24.85
N ASP A 942 20.73 14.68 23.60
CA ASP A 942 21.84 15.52 23.12
C ASP A 942 21.51 17.02 23.28
N LEU A 943 20.23 17.37 23.04
CA LEU A 943 19.84 18.80 23.18
C LEU A 943 19.92 19.24 24.65
N ILE A 944 19.61 18.29 25.47
CA ILE A 944 19.63 18.65 26.90
C ILE A 944 21.08 18.81 27.37
N VAL A 945 21.98 17.93 26.87
CA VAL A 945 23.39 17.99 27.30
C VAL A 945 24.02 19.30 26.78
N LYS A 946 23.64 19.62 25.53
CA LYS A 946 24.20 20.87 24.97
C LYS A 946 23.71 22.10 25.74
N ASP A 947 22.47 22.00 26.14
CA ASP A 947 21.93 23.12 26.93
C ASP A 947 22.63 23.23 28.30
N GLN A 948 22.99 22.07 28.93
CA GLN A 948 23.67 22.11 30.24
C GLN A 948 25.11 22.64 30.08
N GLN A 949 25.75 22.27 28.90
CA GLN A 949 27.13 22.75 28.68
C GLN A 949 27.14 24.27 28.45
N ARG A 950 26.04 24.73 27.68
CA ARG A 950 25.94 26.19 27.46
C ARG A 950 25.74 26.95 28.77
N GLN A 951 24.99 26.32 29.65
CA GLN A 951 24.74 27.00 30.94
C GLN A 951 25.99 26.97 31.83
N GLN A 952 26.77 25.90 31.69
CA GLN A 952 28.01 25.80 32.49
C GLN A 952 29.07 26.76 31.94
N GLN A 953 29.12 26.94 30.55
CA GLN A 953 30.07 27.90 29.97
C GLN A 953 29.68 29.35 30.33
N GLU A 954 28.38 29.62 30.42
CA GLU A 954 27.95 30.99 30.81
C GLU A 954 28.22 31.26 32.28
N GLU A 955 28.33 30.25 33.01
CA GLU A 955 28.53 30.43 34.47
C GLU A 955 30.01 30.43 34.81
N LYS A 956 30.93 29.76 34.01
CA LYS A 956 32.40 29.82 34.18
C LYS A 956 32.92 31.22 33.84
N LYS A 957 32.08 32.09 33.14
CA LYS A 957 32.44 33.49 32.88
C LYS A 957 32.11 34.38 34.08
N ASN A 958 31.51 33.63 35.15
CA ASN A 958 31.14 34.42 36.35
C ASN A 958 31.85 33.84 37.58
N ASP A 959 33.33 33.95 37.77
CA ASP A 959 34.43 33.68 38.70
C ASP A 959 33.93 33.26 40.08
N ASP A 960 32.96 32.33 40.22
CA ASP A 960 32.89 31.82 41.62
C ASP A 960 32.92 30.29 41.59
N GLU A 961 34.12 29.68 41.61
CA GLU A 961 34.63 28.31 41.78
C GLU A 961 33.71 27.47 42.66
N GLN A 962 32.33 27.56 42.44
CA GLN A 962 31.59 26.54 43.22
C GLN A 962 31.28 25.34 42.33
N LYS A 963 32.07 24.20 42.42
CA LYS A 963 31.90 22.84 41.86
C LYS A 963 30.42 22.45 41.78
N LYS A 964 29.76 22.99 40.73
CA LYS A 964 28.32 22.67 40.58
C LYS A 964 28.16 21.25 40.05
N GLU A 965 27.48 20.57 40.96
CA GLU A 965 27.04 19.16 40.77
C GLU A 965 26.27 18.99 39.45
N GLU A 966 26.99 18.46 38.38
CA GLU A 966 26.36 18.06 37.09
C GLU A 966 24.95 17.50 37.32
N HIS A 967 23.99 18.38 36.90
CA HIS A 967 22.58 17.93 37.00
C HIS A 967 22.36 16.66 36.15
N GLU A 968 22.07 15.65 36.92
CA GLU A 968 21.78 14.34 36.28
C GLU A 968 20.52 14.43 35.39
N ILE A 969 20.67 14.12 34.03
CA ILE A 969 19.52 14.08 33.10
C ILE A 969 18.57 12.95 33.51
N THR A 970 17.35 13.35 33.87
CA THR A 970 16.39 12.32 34.34
C THR A 970 15.53 11.84 33.17
N LEU A 971 14.88 10.66 33.34
CA LEU A 971 13.94 10.09 32.35
C LEU A 971 12.86 11.11 31.96
N LEU A 972 12.31 11.94 32.83
CA LEU A 972 11.21 12.90 32.52
C LEU A 972 11.73 14.07 31.70
N ASP A 973 13.07 14.29 31.93
CA ASP A 973 13.65 15.39 31.11
C ASP A 973 13.69 15.00 29.63
N VAL A 974 14.01 13.76 29.39
CA VAL A 974 14.11 13.30 27.98
C VAL A 974 12.71 13.17 27.37
N VAL A 975 11.65 12.71 28.14
CA VAL A 975 10.29 12.55 27.59
C VAL A 975 9.68 13.93 27.32
N GLN A 976 9.96 14.82 28.21
CA GLN A 976 9.39 16.17 28.02
C GLN A 976 9.99 16.84 26.77
N GLN A 977 11.27 16.64 26.71
CA GLN A 977 11.91 17.29 25.55
C GLN A 977 11.43 16.65 24.23
N VAL A 978 11.17 15.32 24.19
CA VAL A 978 10.66 14.66 22.97
C VAL A 978 9.24 15.18 22.66
N LEU A 979 8.41 15.37 23.68
CA LEU A 979 7.04 15.85 23.42
C LEU A 979 7.05 17.30 22.94
N SER A 980 8.04 18.03 23.51
CA SER A 980 8.16 19.44 23.06
C SER A 980 8.59 19.49 21.59
N LEU A 981 9.47 18.52 21.23
CA LEU A 981 9.91 18.47 19.81
C LEU A 981 8.75 18.07 18.89
N LEU A 982 7.96 17.20 19.42
CA LEU A 982 6.82 16.77 18.57
C LEU A 982 5.81 17.90 18.41
N VAL A 983 5.63 18.69 19.49
CA VAL A 983 4.70 19.83 19.40
C VAL A 983 5.28 20.88 18.46
N TYR A 984 6.60 21.06 18.63
CA TYR A 984 7.29 22.04 17.78
C TYR A 984 7.20 21.63 16.31
N ILE A 985 7.42 20.28 16.01
CA ILE A 985 7.30 19.76 14.64
C ILE A 985 5.84 19.90 14.15
N GLY A 986 4.99 19.72 15.09
CA GLY A 986 3.54 19.82 14.77
C GLY A 986 3.12 21.26 14.45
N LYS A 987 3.71 22.35 15.12
CA LYS A 987 3.33 23.76 15.02
C LYS A 987 3.98 24.42 13.80
N HIS A 988 4.96 23.79 13.28
CA HIS A 988 5.71 24.51 12.25
C HIS A 988 5.68 23.74 10.93
N VAL A 989 4.68 22.72 10.94
CA VAL A 989 4.55 22.09 9.60
C VAL A 989 3.28 22.60 8.93
N LYS A 990 2.98 24.21 8.51
CA LYS A 990 1.81 24.82 7.80
C LYS A 990 2.14 25.00 6.32
N LEU A 991 2.33 24.06 5.42
CA LEU A 991 2.38 24.05 3.94
C LEU A 991 3.22 22.84 3.49
N PHE A 992 2.52 21.79 2.70
CA PHE A 992 2.96 20.77 1.72
C PHE A 992 4.43 20.96 1.35
N SER A 993 5.39 20.53 2.24
CA SER A 993 6.66 19.85 1.92
C SER A 993 7.30 19.35 3.23
N PRO A 994 7.60 17.94 3.39
CA PRO A 994 8.22 17.20 4.50
C PRO A 994 9.62 17.71 4.84
N TYR A 995 9.81 18.36 5.96
CA TYR A 995 11.12 18.44 6.66
C TYR A 995 11.49 17.09 7.28
N MET A 996 12.49 16.29 6.67
CA MET A 996 13.23 15.23 7.38
C MET A 996 14.20 15.85 8.40
N LEU A 997 14.02 15.54 9.79
CA LEU A 997 15.18 15.47 10.70
C LEU A 997 16.19 14.41 10.23
N VAL A 998 16.98 14.65 9.19
CA VAL A 998 18.13 13.80 8.80
C VAL A 998 19.28 14.07 9.79
N TRP A 999 19.58 12.95 10.69
CA TRP A 999 20.89 12.85 11.37
C TRP A 999 22.02 13.27 10.43
N PRO A 1000 22.96 14.29 10.73
CA PRO A 1000 24.09 14.55 9.84
C PRO A 1000 24.93 13.28 9.61
N HIS A 1001 24.81 12.58 8.25
CA HIS A 1001 25.59 11.54 7.55
C HIS A 1001 26.95 12.09 7.11
N GLN A 1002 28.08 11.55 7.57
CA GLN A 1002 29.30 10.84 7.12
C GLN A 1002 30.44 11.85 6.89
N ARG A 1003 31.65 11.74 7.66
CA ARG A 1003 32.64 10.74 8.09
C ARG A 1003 33.94 11.43 8.49
N VAL A 1004 34.76 11.04 9.48
CA VAL A 1004 35.41 10.56 10.70
C VAL A 1004 36.85 11.07 10.71
N PRO A 1005 37.76 10.79 11.83
CA PRO A 1005 38.18 10.34 13.17
C PRO A 1005 39.13 11.33 13.84
N ILE A 1006 38.98 11.80 15.04
CA ILE A 1006 39.93 12.05 16.16
C ILE A 1006 39.99 13.56 16.40
N ASP A 1007 39.28 14.11 17.38
CA ASP A 1007 39.42 15.19 18.36
C ASP A 1007 38.96 16.52 17.76
N THR A 1008 37.69 16.85 18.01
CA THR A 1008 36.94 18.10 18.28
C THR A 1008 36.56 18.77 16.96
N LEU A 1009 35.14 18.58 16.49
CA LEU A 1009 34.83 19.89 15.86
C LEU A 1009 33.42 19.84 15.24
N ILE A 1010 32.34 20.01 16.07
CA ILE A 1010 31.30 21.01 15.69
C ILE A 1010 31.19 22.04 16.83
N THR A 1011 31.73 23.32 16.48
CA THR A 1011 31.52 24.38 17.51
C THR A 1011 30.11 24.99 17.38
N PRO A 1012 29.45 25.14 18.44
CA PRO A 1012 28.13 25.79 18.55
C PRO A 1012 28.05 27.03 17.64
N ASN A 1013 29.22 27.62 17.14
CA ASN A 1013 29.22 28.74 16.18
C ASN A 1013 29.03 28.25 14.74
N ASP A 1014 29.21 26.91 14.54
CA ASP A 1014 28.97 26.26 13.22
C ASP A 1014 27.51 25.81 13.08
N ILE A 1015 26.76 25.63 14.19
CA ILE A 1015 25.33 25.26 14.21
C ILE A 1015 24.47 26.53 14.27
N GLU A 1016 24.99 27.67 14.92
CA GLU A 1016 24.32 28.97 14.93
C GLU A 1016 24.51 29.69 13.59
N ALA A 1017 25.72 29.51 12.87
CA ALA A 1017 26.00 30.01 11.50
C ALA A 1017 25.18 29.21 10.48
N TRP A 1018 24.79 27.88 10.83
CA TRP A 1018 23.92 27.04 9.99
C TRP A 1018 22.45 27.40 10.18
N VAL A 1019 21.99 27.84 11.39
CA VAL A 1019 20.59 28.23 11.67
C VAL A 1019 20.38 29.68 11.20
N LYS A 1020 21.49 30.60 11.13
CA LYS A 1020 21.42 31.99 10.67
C LYS A 1020 21.57 32.06 9.14
N LYS A 1021 22.04 30.95 8.47
CA LYS A 1021 22.18 30.83 7.00
C LYS A 1021 20.94 30.15 6.39
N GLN A 1022 19.90 29.83 7.31
CA GLN A 1022 18.63 29.22 6.83
C GLN A 1022 17.55 30.29 6.66
N ASN A 1023 17.98 31.76 6.79
CA ASN A 1023 17.09 32.81 6.25
C ASN A 1023 17.66 33.38 4.95
N ASN A 1024 18.08 32.64 4.04
CA ASN A 1024 18.28 33.00 2.63
C ASN A 1024 18.87 31.81 1.86
N TYR A 1025 18.08 31.16 0.85
CA TYR A 1025 17.78 30.76 -0.54
C TYR A 1025 18.86 29.81 -1.07
N TYR A 1026 18.79 28.33 -0.73
CA TYR A 1026 19.08 27.23 -1.69
C TYR A 1026 18.82 25.89 -0.99
N LEU A 1027 17.59 25.19 -1.26
CA LEU A 1027 17.55 23.70 -1.22
C LEU A 1027 16.28 23.22 -1.93
N ASN A 1028 16.21 23.18 -3.35
CA ASN A 1028 14.99 22.62 -4.00
C ASN A 1028 15.39 21.48 -4.94
N ASP A 1029 15.86 20.14 -4.51
CA ASP A 1029 15.62 18.88 -5.26
C ASP A 1029 15.83 17.69 -4.33
N CYS A 1030 14.70 17.31 -3.51
CA CYS A 1030 14.61 15.99 -2.85
C CYS A 1030 13.21 15.82 -2.25
N PRO A 1031 12.22 14.93 -2.81
CA PRO A 1031 10.98 14.80 -2.03
C PRO A 1031 10.88 13.45 -1.32
N ILE A 1032 11.26 13.33 0.13
CA ILE A 1032 10.93 12.39 1.23
C ILE A 1032 10.36 13.19 2.40
N LEU A 1033 8.87 13.00 2.69
CA LEU A 1033 7.54 13.25 3.29
C LEU A 1033 7.57 12.93 4.80
N ILE A 1034 7.79 13.84 5.67
CA ILE A 1034 7.09 14.09 6.96
C ILE A 1034 5.84 14.95 6.71
N ASP A 1035 4.51 14.32 6.68
CA ASP A 1035 3.09 14.70 6.57
C ASP A 1035 2.61 15.38 7.85
N ASN A 1036 1.91 16.50 7.70
CA ASN A 1036 0.81 17.48 7.73
C ASN A 1036 -0.09 17.30 8.95
N ILE A 1037 0.36 17.30 10.34
CA ILE A 1037 -0.58 17.19 11.48
C ILE A 1037 -0.13 18.16 12.58
N VAL A 1038 0.91 18.95 12.32
CA VAL A 1038 1.26 19.92 13.39
C VAL A 1038 0.62 21.28 13.07
N LEU A 1039 0.00 21.32 11.81
CA LEU A 1039 -0.56 22.65 11.45
C LEU A 1039 -2.09 22.62 11.55
N ARG A 1040 -2.72 21.18 11.67
CA ARG A 1040 -4.16 21.08 11.98
C ARG A 1040 -4.42 21.16 13.48
N PHE A 1041 -3.30 21.09 14.27
CA PHE A 1041 -3.34 21.15 15.75
C PHE A 1041 -3.01 22.58 16.22
N VAL A 1042 -2.35 23.52 15.37
CA VAL A 1042 -2.08 24.90 15.80
C VAL A 1042 -3.20 25.82 15.30
N LEU A 1043 -3.99 25.22 14.30
CA LEU A 1043 -5.11 26.04 13.76
C LEU A 1043 -6.42 25.68 14.46
N GLN A 1044 -6.43 24.53 15.29
CA GLN A 1044 -7.61 24.17 16.12
C GLN A 1044 -7.42 24.66 17.55
N ILE A 1045 -6.12 25.11 17.93
CA ILE A 1045 -5.85 25.70 19.26
C ILE A 1045 -5.98 27.23 19.16
N LYS A 1046 -5.80 27.83 17.92
CA LYS A 1046 -5.96 29.28 17.65
C LYS A 1046 -7.43 29.65 17.44
N ARG A 1047 -8.31 28.54 16.98
CA ARG A 1047 -9.78 28.68 16.83
C ARG A 1047 -10.50 28.41 18.16
N TYR A 1048 -9.76 27.75 18.96
CA TYR A 1048 -10.29 27.43 20.30
C TYR A 1048 -9.83 28.50 21.31
N LEU A 1049 -8.83 29.37 21.10
CA LEU A 1049 -8.37 30.45 22.02
C LEU A 1049 -8.92 31.80 21.57
N SER A 1050 -9.45 31.96 20.24
CA SER A 1050 -10.05 33.17 19.63
C SER A 1050 -11.56 33.20 19.85
N LEU A 1051 -12.25 32.00 20.09
CA LEU A 1051 -13.68 31.87 20.49
C LEU A 1051 -13.85 32.08 22.00
N HIS A 1052 -12.79 32.11 22.73
CA HIS A 1052 -12.79 32.27 24.20
C HIS A 1052 -12.36 33.70 24.58
N LEU A 1053 -11.79 34.55 23.68
CA LEU A 1053 -11.39 35.95 23.99
C LEU A 1053 -12.45 36.92 23.48
N THR A 1054 -13.47 36.41 22.60
CA THR A 1054 -14.57 37.25 22.09
C THR A 1054 -15.83 37.02 22.93
N LEU A 1055 -15.89 35.99 23.72
CA LEU A 1055 -17.03 35.76 24.64
C LEU A 1055 -16.68 36.24 26.05
N SER A 1056 -15.38 36.64 26.36
CA SER A 1056 -14.94 37.24 27.64
C SER A 1056 -14.96 38.77 27.56
N LYS A 1057 -15.19 39.46 26.30
CA LYS A 1057 -15.30 40.94 26.13
C LYS A 1057 -16.76 41.37 26.00
N LYS A 1058 -17.77 40.44 25.80
CA LYS A 1058 -19.23 40.68 25.86
C LYS A 1058 -19.79 40.31 27.24
N TYR A 1059 -19.05 39.96 28.24
CA TYR A 1059 -19.45 39.86 29.67
C TYR A 1059 -18.61 40.80 30.53
#